data_AF-A0A0L8KUB6-F1
#
_entry.id   AF-A0A0L8KUB6-F1
#
_cell.length_a   1.000
_cell.length_b   1.000
_cell.length_c   1.000
_cell.angle_alpha   90.00
_cell.angle_beta   90.00
_cell.angle_gamma   90.00
#
_symmetry.space_group_name_H-M   'P 1'
#
loop_
_entity.id
_entity.type
_entity.pdbx_description
1 polymer ?
#
loop_
_entity_poly.entity_id
_entity_poly.type
_entity_poly.pdbx_seq_one_letter_code
_entity_poly.pdbx_strand_id
1 'polypeptide(L)'
;MTTRHVLVVAAQCKAAGPLSRLEQAAQDLHGVLTDPAVGGCHERGGAFPSLLIGDDLKPEDVESALREAVRLAGVDNAVLVIALLGHGFTAPQQTDLHYMVADSTTGSTASAVPVGHLLASAADQPGVEGVIALVDTCRAAGAVPDAGRLAGGVRAGRARLAVLTAAAADEEARDMRLSTTVTHLLRTGLAEAGSMLYVDRVFATALRDRIQGQVVGWNEYDNDPFALEGFWLARNPCVTSVADEIVGPLGRRKLAEAVALWRDRGRLPERLTQAALIELHDFLHTGHAEDETHRHWRFRVSDLVATLLECTRLADLLSRTLSGVLTGDLLRTAGRQATLPLEAAGTAPLRDLLEYAALHPRPGCGPWQSVARLVAAVVHQTEHDREDERLLEWLLRHRVVTDFNDALKEYSARKQRDQVRLVISLAGAWTDWPEEVDAWLVREPGLPQHHRFRCEPAGRAGVAKAIGQALTWAGGLLPASEDLVNVDVAAPAHLLARWHPEEERIGRFLLGAQHTVVTRWSGRMDPGEDNAEINDAARRILGAPTASGTEPVDWIAPSTLHDRAGLEDKLARGGCATAMGVDHHPGDLREVLELLLPYVPIVLWPRAETRPDGNHFRDLVRQQWHTLPDGLAHAYRQRSEPHQDCALCLGDVRAVWHDTTWLDFCRPFENRTVAALEEEQ
;
A
#
# COMPACT_ATOMS: atom_id res chain seq x y z
N MET A 1 16.21 -12.57 8.81
CA MET A 1 17.62 -12.75 8.42
C MET A 1 18.27 -13.81 9.29
N THR A 2 18.26 -15.04 8.79
CA THR A 2 19.06 -16.15 9.32
C THR A 2 20.54 -15.89 9.10
N THR A 3 21.36 -16.33 10.05
CA THR A 3 22.81 -16.28 9.93
C THR A 3 23.23 -17.14 8.74
N ARG A 4 24.23 -16.70 7.98
CA ARG A 4 24.77 -17.46 6.84
C ARG A 4 26.26 -17.61 7.02
N HIS A 5 26.76 -18.81 6.76
CA HIS A 5 28.18 -19.12 6.87
C HIS A 5 28.74 -19.46 5.49
N VAL A 6 30.01 -19.15 5.26
CA VAL A 6 30.69 -19.51 4.01
C VAL A 6 32.01 -20.24 4.28
N LEU A 7 32.35 -21.22 3.46
CA LEU A 7 33.69 -21.81 3.37
C LEU A 7 34.09 -21.89 1.89
N VAL A 8 35.16 -21.20 1.52
CA VAL A 8 35.77 -21.31 0.20
C VAL A 8 37.12 -21.99 0.36
N VAL A 9 37.32 -23.10 -0.34
CA VAL A 9 38.59 -23.85 -0.36
C VAL A 9 39.12 -23.87 -1.79
N ALA A 10 40.36 -23.43 -1.96
CA ALA A 10 41.06 -23.37 -3.23
C ALA A 10 42.44 -24.03 -3.09
N ALA A 11 42.54 -25.28 -3.53
CA ALA A 11 43.74 -26.10 -3.32
C ALA A 11 44.48 -26.33 -4.62
N GLN A 12 45.78 -26.07 -4.61
CA GLN A 12 46.66 -26.40 -5.71
C GLN A 12 47.21 -27.82 -5.51
N CYS A 13 47.13 -28.66 -6.54
CA CYS A 13 47.74 -29.99 -6.53
C CYS A 13 49.02 -30.01 -7.36
N LYS A 14 50.12 -30.51 -6.79
CA LYS A 14 51.43 -30.56 -7.47
C LYS A 14 51.43 -31.55 -8.63
N ALA A 15 50.69 -32.65 -8.51
CA ALA A 15 50.64 -33.71 -9.52
C ALA A 15 49.77 -33.37 -10.74
N ALA A 16 48.85 -32.40 -10.63
CA ALA A 16 47.86 -32.08 -11.66
C ALA A 16 48.13 -30.77 -12.42
N GLY A 17 49.26 -30.11 -12.14
CA GLY A 17 49.69 -28.87 -12.81
C GLY A 17 49.05 -27.59 -12.24
N PRO A 18 49.70 -26.43 -12.42
CA PRO A 18 49.28 -25.17 -11.81
C PRO A 18 47.98 -24.60 -12.39
N LEU A 19 47.08 -24.14 -11.53
CA LEU A 19 45.85 -23.42 -11.89
C LEU A 19 46.06 -21.92 -11.67
N SER A 20 46.53 -21.22 -12.70
CA SER A 20 46.96 -19.81 -12.60
C SER A 20 45.90 -18.80 -12.15
N ARG A 21 44.61 -19.13 -12.28
CA ARG A 21 43.48 -18.26 -11.87
C ARG A 21 42.84 -18.67 -10.53
N LEU A 22 43.34 -19.73 -9.89
CA LEU A 22 42.72 -20.34 -8.73
C LEU A 22 42.56 -19.36 -7.55
N GLU A 23 43.67 -18.74 -7.15
CA GLU A 23 43.70 -17.81 -6.02
C GLU A 23 42.78 -16.61 -6.24
N GLN A 24 42.87 -15.97 -7.42
CA GLN A 24 42.02 -14.82 -7.75
C GLN A 24 40.54 -15.21 -7.77
N ALA A 25 40.17 -16.34 -8.37
CA ALA A 25 38.79 -16.80 -8.42
C ALA A 25 38.22 -17.09 -7.01
N ALA A 26 39.03 -17.65 -6.12
CA ALA A 26 38.65 -17.93 -4.74
C ALA A 26 38.44 -16.65 -3.92
N GLN A 27 39.36 -15.68 -4.03
CA GLN A 27 39.26 -14.39 -3.36
C GLN A 27 38.04 -13.59 -3.85
N ASP A 28 37.82 -13.53 -5.16
CA ASP A 28 36.69 -12.84 -5.76
C ASP A 28 35.33 -13.43 -5.34
N LEU A 29 35.24 -14.76 -5.32
CA LEU A 29 34.04 -15.48 -4.90
C LEU A 29 33.77 -15.31 -3.41
N HIS A 30 34.79 -15.46 -2.57
CA HIS A 30 34.67 -15.24 -1.12
C HIS A 30 34.25 -13.80 -0.81
N GLY A 31 34.84 -12.81 -1.49
CA GLY A 31 34.50 -11.40 -1.33
C GLY A 31 33.04 -11.09 -1.65
N VAL A 32 32.48 -11.63 -2.75
CA VAL A 32 31.07 -11.39 -3.07
C VAL A 32 30.10 -12.15 -2.15
N LEU A 33 30.49 -13.34 -1.68
CA LEU A 33 29.67 -14.12 -0.75
C LEU A 33 29.63 -13.51 0.65
N THR A 34 30.70 -12.83 1.07
CA THR A 34 30.80 -12.15 2.37
C THR A 34 30.33 -10.70 2.34
N ASP A 35 30.11 -10.11 1.15
CA ASP A 35 29.54 -8.77 1.02
C ASP A 35 28.14 -8.71 1.68
N PRO A 36 27.91 -7.85 2.69
CA PRO A 36 26.63 -7.75 3.39
C PRO A 36 25.44 -7.37 2.48
N ALA A 37 25.69 -6.64 1.40
CA ALA A 37 24.66 -6.19 0.46
C ALA A 37 24.34 -7.24 -0.62
N VAL A 38 25.24 -8.21 -0.85
CA VAL A 38 25.11 -9.23 -1.88
C VAL A 38 24.94 -10.62 -1.27
N GLY A 39 26.03 -11.27 -0.84
CA GLY A 39 26.00 -12.65 -0.34
C GLY A 39 25.58 -12.78 1.12
N GLY A 40 25.87 -11.78 1.95
CA GLY A 40 25.46 -11.72 3.36
C GLY A 40 26.02 -12.82 4.27
N CYS A 41 27.04 -13.55 3.83
CA CYS A 41 27.65 -14.61 4.64
C CYS A 41 28.65 -14.02 5.65
N HIS A 42 28.66 -14.56 6.86
CA HIS A 42 29.59 -14.18 7.90
C HIS A 42 30.98 -14.76 7.61
N GLU A 43 31.98 -13.88 7.70
CA GLU A 43 33.39 -14.29 7.68
C GLU A 43 33.76 -14.98 8.99
N ARG A 44 34.53 -16.07 8.88
CA ARG A 44 35.12 -16.76 10.04
C ARG A 44 36.62 -16.53 10.08
N GLY A 45 37.14 -16.18 11.26
CA GLY A 45 38.58 -16.18 11.58
C GLY A 45 38.99 -17.41 12.41
N GLY A 46 40.27 -17.51 12.75
CA GLY A 46 40.84 -18.59 13.58
C GLY A 46 41.67 -19.59 12.79
N ALA A 47 41.83 -20.80 13.33
CA ALA A 47 42.66 -21.85 12.73
C ALA A 47 42.14 -22.37 11.38
N PHE A 48 40.83 -22.27 11.14
CA PHE A 48 40.18 -22.62 9.88
C PHE A 48 39.31 -21.46 9.41
N PRO A 49 39.92 -20.43 8.76
CA PRO A 49 39.19 -19.29 8.26
C PRO A 49 38.17 -19.68 7.18
N SER A 50 37.24 -18.77 6.89
CA SER A 50 36.23 -18.98 5.83
C SER A 50 36.79 -19.00 4.40
N LEU A 51 38.06 -18.65 4.20
CA LEU A 51 38.79 -18.75 2.95
C LEU A 51 40.11 -19.50 3.18
N LEU A 52 40.27 -20.63 2.49
CA LEU A 52 41.49 -21.44 2.49
C LEU A 52 42.06 -21.48 1.08
N ILE A 53 43.28 -20.97 0.91
CA ILE A 53 44.01 -21.00 -0.36
C ILE A 53 45.41 -21.50 -0.07
N GLY A 54 45.90 -22.50 -0.81
CA GLY A 54 47.25 -22.98 -0.62
C GLY A 54 47.65 -24.14 -1.53
N ASP A 55 48.95 -24.32 -1.67
CA ASP A 55 49.61 -25.44 -2.36
C ASP A 55 50.24 -26.45 -1.39
N ASP A 56 49.98 -26.27 -0.10
CA ASP A 56 50.41 -27.10 1.03
C ASP A 56 49.24 -27.75 1.80
N LEU A 57 47.99 -27.45 1.39
CA LEU A 57 46.78 -28.01 1.99
C LEU A 57 46.77 -29.54 1.92
N LYS A 58 46.38 -30.17 3.03
CA LYS A 58 46.20 -31.62 3.16
C LYS A 58 44.73 -32.00 3.25
N PRO A 59 44.37 -33.27 3.00
CA PRO A 59 42.98 -33.72 3.09
C PRO A 59 42.39 -33.43 4.48
N GLU A 60 43.18 -33.60 5.53
CA GLU A 60 42.76 -33.36 6.91
C GLU A 60 42.46 -31.88 7.20
N ASP A 61 43.13 -30.95 6.52
CA ASP A 61 42.89 -29.51 6.67
C ASP A 61 41.52 -29.14 6.11
N VAL A 62 41.19 -29.65 4.92
CA VAL A 62 39.90 -29.42 4.25
C VAL A 62 38.76 -30.05 5.05
N GLU A 63 38.92 -31.30 5.48
CA GLU A 63 37.91 -31.99 6.29
C GLU A 63 37.68 -31.29 7.64
N SER A 64 38.75 -30.82 8.29
CA SER A 64 38.65 -30.12 9.57
C SER A 64 37.99 -28.75 9.43
N ALA A 65 38.33 -28.00 8.37
CA ALA A 65 37.70 -26.73 8.07
C ALA A 65 36.20 -26.88 7.76
N LEU A 66 35.83 -27.91 6.99
CA LEU A 66 34.43 -28.21 6.70
C LEU A 66 33.67 -28.60 7.96
N ARG A 67 34.23 -29.48 8.79
CA ARG A 67 33.62 -29.92 10.05
C ARG A 67 33.37 -28.74 10.98
N GLU A 68 34.32 -27.80 11.06
CA GLU A 68 34.16 -26.60 11.88
C GLU A 68 33.10 -25.65 11.30
N ALA A 69 33.07 -25.46 9.98
CA ALA A 69 32.05 -24.66 9.31
C ALA A 69 30.64 -25.23 9.52
N VAL A 70 30.49 -26.55 9.41
CA VAL A 70 29.24 -27.30 9.67
C VAL A 70 28.83 -27.17 11.14
N ARG A 71 29.76 -27.32 12.07
CA ARG A 71 29.50 -27.18 13.50
C ARG A 71 28.97 -25.78 13.84
N LEU A 72 29.61 -24.74 13.32
CA LEU A 72 29.20 -23.35 13.56
C LEU A 72 27.86 -23.03 12.91
N ALA A 73 27.65 -23.46 11.67
CA ALA A 73 26.35 -23.32 11.02
C ALA A 73 25.23 -24.05 11.79
N GLY A 74 25.53 -25.22 12.36
CA GLY A 74 24.60 -25.97 13.20
C GLY A 74 24.24 -25.27 14.51
N VAL A 75 25.20 -24.60 15.16
CA VAL A 75 24.96 -23.81 16.38
C VAL A 75 24.07 -22.60 16.08
N ASP A 76 24.32 -21.93 14.96
CA ASP A 76 23.64 -20.67 14.62
C ASP A 76 22.29 -20.88 13.91
N ASN A 77 21.89 -22.13 13.64
CA ASN A 77 20.75 -22.45 12.79
C ASN A 77 20.84 -21.76 11.42
N ALA A 78 21.96 -21.99 10.73
CA ALA A 78 22.36 -21.21 9.57
C ALA A 78 22.40 -22.03 8.27
N VAL A 79 22.28 -21.32 7.15
CA VAL A 79 22.66 -21.86 5.83
C VAL A 79 24.17 -21.82 5.68
N LEU A 80 24.76 -22.91 5.18
CA LEU A 80 26.20 -23.01 4.91
C LEU A 80 26.46 -23.03 3.40
N VAL A 81 27.20 -22.05 2.91
CA VAL A 81 27.72 -22.01 1.53
C VAL A 81 29.12 -22.61 1.50
N ILE A 82 29.35 -23.61 0.65
CA ILE A 82 30.64 -24.29 0.49
C ILE A 82 31.08 -24.12 -0.95
N ALA A 83 32.30 -23.65 -1.19
CA ALA A 83 32.90 -23.59 -2.52
C ALA A 83 34.21 -24.38 -2.54
N LEU A 84 34.34 -25.32 -3.48
CA LEU A 84 35.54 -26.12 -3.69
C LEU A 84 36.08 -25.83 -5.10
N LEU A 85 37.25 -25.20 -5.17
CA LEU A 85 37.88 -24.76 -6.42
C LEU A 85 39.22 -25.47 -6.58
N GLY A 86 39.44 -26.17 -7.69
CA GLY A 86 40.73 -26.79 -7.94
C GLY A 86 40.63 -28.06 -8.76
N HIS A 87 41.55 -28.99 -8.51
CA HIS A 87 41.59 -30.27 -9.19
C HIS A 87 40.66 -31.29 -8.52
N GLY A 88 40.12 -32.18 -9.34
CA GLY A 88 39.24 -33.26 -8.88
C GLY A 88 39.33 -34.46 -9.81
N PHE A 89 39.11 -35.64 -9.25
CA PHE A 89 39.08 -36.88 -10.03
C PHE A 89 37.99 -37.82 -9.53
N THR A 90 37.62 -38.77 -10.37
CA THR A 90 36.81 -39.94 -10.01
C THR A 90 37.66 -41.18 -10.15
N ALA A 91 37.60 -42.09 -9.18
CA ALA A 91 38.33 -43.36 -9.28
C ALA A 91 37.69 -44.25 -10.37
N PRO A 92 38.44 -45.18 -10.98
CA PRO A 92 37.89 -46.11 -11.96
C PRO A 92 36.66 -46.84 -11.38
N GLN A 93 35.57 -46.89 -12.15
CA GLN A 93 34.30 -47.54 -11.78
C GLN A 93 33.55 -46.89 -10.61
N GLN A 94 33.97 -45.71 -10.15
CA GLN A 94 33.25 -44.92 -9.15
C GLN A 94 32.75 -43.61 -9.75
N THR A 95 31.64 -43.10 -9.20
CA THR A 95 31.05 -41.82 -9.58
C THR A 95 31.38 -40.70 -8.60
N ASP A 96 31.94 -41.03 -7.43
CA ASP A 96 32.20 -40.08 -6.35
C ASP A 96 33.41 -39.19 -6.68
N LEU A 97 33.18 -37.87 -6.64
CA LEU A 97 34.24 -36.88 -6.79
C LEU A 97 35.17 -36.88 -5.58
N HIS A 98 36.47 -36.95 -5.86
CA HIS A 98 37.54 -36.75 -4.90
C HIS A 98 38.27 -35.44 -5.22
N TYR A 99 38.18 -34.48 -4.31
CA TYR A 99 38.82 -33.18 -4.41
C TYR A 99 40.31 -33.27 -4.05
N MET A 100 41.17 -32.80 -4.95
CA MET A 100 42.61 -32.93 -4.85
C MET A 100 43.24 -31.73 -4.16
N VAL A 101 44.17 -32.00 -3.25
CA VAL A 101 44.97 -31.03 -2.53
C VAL A 101 46.46 -31.22 -2.84
N ALA A 102 47.37 -30.59 -2.09
CA ALA A 102 48.80 -30.45 -2.39
C ALA A 102 49.47 -31.72 -2.95
N ASP A 103 49.35 -32.81 -2.19
CA ASP A 103 50.04 -34.06 -2.45
C ASP A 103 49.09 -35.20 -2.90
N SER A 104 47.87 -34.85 -3.34
CA SER A 104 46.91 -35.82 -3.87
C SER A 104 47.38 -36.47 -5.17
N THR A 105 46.97 -37.73 -5.37
CA THR A 105 47.22 -38.47 -6.62
C THR A 105 45.96 -39.19 -7.07
N THR A 106 45.79 -39.36 -8.39
CA THR A 106 44.65 -40.12 -8.95
C THR A 106 44.73 -41.63 -8.68
N GLY A 107 45.89 -42.12 -8.23
CA GLY A 107 46.11 -43.52 -7.88
C GLY A 107 45.66 -43.91 -6.46
N SER A 108 45.27 -42.94 -5.62
CA SER A 108 44.84 -43.20 -4.24
C SER A 108 43.72 -42.25 -3.82
N THR A 109 42.51 -42.78 -3.65
CA THR A 109 41.35 -42.03 -3.12
C THR A 109 41.59 -41.51 -1.71
N ALA A 110 42.39 -42.22 -0.90
CA ALA A 110 42.77 -41.81 0.46
C ALA A 110 43.66 -40.56 0.50
N SER A 111 44.26 -40.17 -0.63
CA SER A 111 45.07 -38.95 -0.72
C SER A 111 44.25 -37.69 -1.04
N ALA A 112 42.92 -37.81 -1.17
CA ALA A 112 42.02 -36.77 -1.62
C ALA A 112 40.70 -36.79 -0.82
N VAL A 113 39.89 -35.76 -0.99
CA VAL A 113 38.73 -35.50 -0.12
C VAL A 113 37.42 -35.95 -0.80
N PRO A 114 36.63 -36.86 -0.21
CA PRO A 114 35.41 -37.41 -0.84
C PRO A 114 34.22 -36.43 -0.73
N VAL A 115 33.95 -35.68 -1.80
CA VAL A 115 33.04 -34.51 -1.76
C VAL A 115 31.60 -34.88 -1.49
N GLY A 116 31.04 -35.86 -2.22
CA GLY A 116 29.62 -36.22 -2.08
C GLY A 116 29.26 -36.75 -0.69
N HIS A 117 30.20 -37.46 -0.03
CA HIS A 117 30.00 -37.89 1.36
C HIS A 117 29.94 -36.69 2.31
N LEU A 118 30.86 -35.75 2.15
CA LEU A 118 30.96 -34.57 3.00
C LEU A 118 29.75 -33.64 2.87
N LEU A 119 29.26 -33.42 1.64
CA LEU A 119 28.06 -32.59 1.42
C LEU A 119 26.81 -33.23 2.03
N ALA A 120 26.64 -34.55 1.92
CA ALA A 120 25.54 -35.26 2.57
C ALA A 120 25.62 -35.14 4.09
N SER A 121 26.79 -35.37 4.68
CA SER A 121 26.98 -35.21 6.14
C SER A 121 26.74 -33.77 6.61
N ALA A 122 27.14 -32.78 5.82
CA ALA A 122 26.91 -31.37 6.13
C ALA A 122 25.41 -31.01 6.10
N ALA A 123 24.68 -31.47 5.08
CA ALA A 123 23.25 -31.20 4.93
C ALA A 123 22.39 -31.93 5.98
N ASP A 124 22.85 -33.09 6.44
CA ASP A 124 22.19 -33.90 7.48
C ASP A 124 22.58 -33.50 8.91
N GLN A 125 23.47 -32.53 9.09
CA GLN A 125 23.86 -32.06 10.42
C GLN A 125 22.67 -31.37 11.14
N PRO A 126 22.34 -31.77 12.39
CA PRO A 126 21.35 -31.07 13.19
C PRO A 126 21.69 -29.58 13.36
N GLY A 127 20.69 -28.73 13.12
CA GLY A 127 20.82 -27.28 13.19
C GLY A 127 21.35 -26.63 11.91
N VAL A 128 21.89 -27.35 10.93
CA VAL A 128 22.22 -26.72 9.65
C VAL A 128 20.92 -26.55 8.85
N GLU A 129 20.53 -25.32 8.53
CA GLU A 129 19.27 -25.08 7.80
C GLU A 129 19.34 -25.61 6.37
N GLY A 130 20.52 -25.57 5.75
CA GLY A 130 20.78 -26.18 4.44
C GLY A 130 22.19 -25.90 3.95
N VAL A 131 22.61 -26.60 2.90
CA VAL A 131 23.94 -26.49 2.29
C VAL A 131 23.87 -26.09 0.83
N ILE A 132 24.53 -24.99 0.45
CA ILE A 132 24.69 -24.60 -0.96
C ILE A 132 26.15 -24.84 -1.36
N ALA A 133 26.37 -25.75 -2.30
CA ALA A 133 27.71 -26.15 -2.75
C ALA A 133 28.01 -25.64 -4.16
N LEU A 134 29.16 -24.99 -4.33
CA LEU A 134 29.72 -24.54 -5.60
C LEU A 134 30.99 -25.36 -5.89
N VAL A 135 30.98 -26.22 -6.90
CA VAL A 135 32.09 -27.15 -7.18
C VAL A 135 32.70 -26.85 -8.53
N ASP A 136 33.85 -26.17 -8.52
CA ASP A 136 34.63 -25.80 -9.71
C ASP A 136 35.87 -26.69 -9.84
N THR A 137 35.62 -27.94 -10.23
CA THR A 137 36.63 -28.98 -10.44
C THR A 137 36.35 -29.77 -11.71
N CYS A 138 37.35 -30.47 -12.24
CA CYS A 138 37.09 -31.53 -13.22
C CYS A 138 36.18 -32.60 -12.62
N ARG A 139 35.33 -33.23 -13.45
CA ARG A 139 34.41 -34.30 -13.03
C ARG A 139 33.42 -33.87 -11.93
N ALA A 140 33.11 -32.58 -11.83
CA ALA A 140 32.37 -32.00 -10.71
C ALA A 140 30.96 -32.59 -10.48
N ALA A 141 30.31 -33.15 -11.51
CA ALA A 141 29.02 -33.85 -11.34
C ALA A 141 29.06 -34.99 -10.30
N GLY A 142 30.23 -35.60 -10.05
CA GLY A 142 30.42 -36.59 -9.00
C GLY A 142 30.32 -36.04 -7.56
N ALA A 143 30.17 -34.73 -7.39
CA ALA A 143 29.94 -34.11 -6.08
C ALA A 143 28.51 -34.29 -5.56
N VAL A 144 27.54 -34.54 -6.44
CA VAL A 144 26.13 -34.68 -6.06
C VAL A 144 25.96 -35.99 -5.27
N PRO A 145 25.50 -35.93 -4.00
CA PRO A 145 25.33 -37.14 -3.20
C PRO A 145 24.20 -38.04 -3.71
N ASP A 146 24.29 -39.34 -3.42
CA ASP A 146 23.19 -40.29 -3.64
C ASP A 146 21.96 -39.90 -2.78
N ALA A 147 20.78 -39.91 -3.39
CA ALA A 147 19.51 -39.57 -2.74
C ALA A 147 19.22 -40.42 -1.48
N GLY A 148 19.67 -41.68 -1.45
CA GLY A 148 19.56 -42.56 -0.28
C GLY A 148 20.33 -42.06 0.93
N ARG A 149 21.47 -41.38 0.72
CA ARG A 149 22.26 -40.77 1.82
C ARG A 149 21.57 -39.56 2.43
N LEU A 150 20.85 -38.79 1.63
CA LEU A 150 20.08 -37.63 2.11
C LEU A 150 18.76 -38.06 2.77
N ALA A 151 18.08 -39.05 2.20
CA ALA A 151 16.79 -39.54 2.71
C ALA A 151 16.92 -40.35 4.02
N GLY A 152 18.02 -41.11 4.19
CA GLY A 152 18.24 -42.00 5.34
C GLY A 152 18.94 -41.36 6.55
N GLY A 153 19.16 -40.04 6.52
CA GLY A 153 19.96 -39.32 7.51
C GLY A 153 19.28 -39.08 8.87
N VAL A 154 20.06 -38.53 9.82
CA VAL A 154 19.67 -38.15 11.19
C VAL A 154 18.49 -37.16 11.21
N ARG A 155 18.32 -36.36 10.15
CA ARG A 155 17.18 -35.45 9.98
C ARG A 155 15.94 -36.11 9.37
N ALA A 156 15.88 -37.44 9.31
CA ALA A 156 14.77 -38.22 8.76
C ALA A 156 14.38 -37.76 7.34
N GLY A 157 15.38 -37.47 6.51
CA GLY A 157 15.20 -37.05 5.12
C GLY A 157 14.86 -35.58 4.90
N ARG A 158 14.74 -34.75 5.96
CA ARG A 158 14.46 -33.31 5.87
C ARG A 158 15.71 -32.46 5.63
N ALA A 159 16.62 -32.96 4.80
CA ALA A 159 17.84 -32.25 4.43
C ALA A 159 17.56 -31.28 3.28
N ARG A 160 18.34 -30.19 3.21
CA ARG A 160 18.32 -29.21 2.12
C ARG A 160 19.73 -29.07 1.55
N LEU A 161 19.90 -29.37 0.27
CA LEU A 161 21.17 -29.35 -0.44
C LEU A 161 20.97 -28.84 -1.86
N ALA A 162 21.70 -27.81 -2.25
CA ALA A 162 21.79 -27.36 -3.63
C ALA A 162 23.25 -27.44 -4.07
N VAL A 163 23.51 -28.04 -5.22
CA VAL A 163 24.86 -28.23 -5.76
C VAL A 163 24.93 -27.66 -7.17
N LEU A 164 25.89 -26.78 -7.40
CA LEU A 164 26.23 -26.24 -8.71
C LEU A 164 27.61 -26.77 -9.12
N THR A 165 27.71 -27.38 -10.29
CA THR A 165 28.93 -28.07 -10.75
C THR A 165 29.46 -27.48 -12.05
N ALA A 166 30.78 -27.36 -12.17
CA ALA A 166 31.40 -26.72 -13.33
C ALA A 166 31.46 -27.60 -14.59
N ALA A 167 31.36 -28.92 -14.41
CA ALA A 167 31.50 -29.89 -15.49
C ALA A 167 30.64 -31.14 -15.27
N ALA A 168 30.28 -31.80 -16.36
CA ALA A 168 29.68 -33.14 -16.35
C ALA A 168 30.67 -34.20 -15.83
N ALA A 169 30.17 -35.41 -15.55
CA ALA A 169 30.97 -36.50 -14.98
C ALA A 169 32.07 -36.99 -15.93
N ASP A 170 31.94 -36.75 -17.24
CA ASP A 170 32.90 -37.13 -18.26
C ASP A 170 33.81 -36.00 -18.76
N GLU A 171 33.66 -34.78 -18.22
CA GLU A 171 34.22 -33.54 -18.76
C GLU A 171 35.25 -32.86 -17.82
N GLU A 172 36.12 -32.03 -18.41
CA GLU A 172 37.10 -31.20 -17.69
C GLU A 172 36.57 -29.77 -17.42
N ALA A 173 36.75 -29.29 -16.19
CA ALA A 173 36.63 -27.88 -15.85
C ALA A 173 37.92 -27.12 -16.23
N ARG A 174 37.83 -25.80 -16.47
CA ARG A 174 38.88 -24.99 -17.10
C ARG A 174 38.76 -23.56 -16.60
N ASP A 175 39.91 -22.93 -16.40
CA ASP A 175 40.07 -21.50 -16.09
C ASP A 175 39.21 -20.94 -14.93
N MET A 176 38.71 -21.81 -14.04
CA MET A 176 37.77 -21.44 -12.97
C MET A 176 36.53 -20.69 -13.49
N ARG A 177 36.01 -21.12 -14.65
CA ARG A 177 34.91 -20.43 -15.35
C ARG A 177 33.63 -20.41 -14.54
N LEU A 178 33.32 -21.45 -13.76
CA LEU A 178 32.14 -21.45 -12.92
C LEU A 178 32.25 -20.37 -11.85
N SER A 179 33.30 -20.40 -11.04
CA SER A 179 33.46 -19.47 -9.91
C SER A 179 33.54 -18.01 -10.38
N THR A 180 34.24 -17.75 -11.48
CA THR A 180 34.35 -16.40 -12.05
C THR A 180 33.03 -15.89 -12.62
N THR A 181 32.24 -16.74 -13.29
CA THR A 181 30.93 -16.35 -13.83
C THR A 181 29.87 -16.21 -12.74
N VAL A 182 29.86 -17.11 -11.76
CA VAL A 182 29.01 -16.98 -10.56
C VAL A 182 29.29 -15.64 -9.90
N THR A 183 30.56 -15.33 -9.63
CA THR A 183 30.93 -14.04 -9.01
C THR A 183 30.41 -12.84 -9.81
N HIS A 184 30.54 -12.88 -11.14
CA HIS A 184 30.00 -11.84 -12.00
C HIS A 184 28.48 -11.70 -11.86
N LEU A 185 27.73 -12.81 -11.94
CA LEU A 185 26.27 -12.80 -11.82
C LEU A 185 25.79 -12.33 -10.43
N LEU A 186 26.48 -12.69 -9.36
CA LEU A 186 26.13 -12.22 -8.02
C LEU A 186 26.32 -10.70 -7.91
N ARG A 187 27.34 -10.13 -8.55
CA ARG A 187 27.60 -8.67 -8.56
C ARG A 187 26.64 -7.90 -9.47
N THR A 188 26.28 -8.46 -10.63
CA THR A 188 25.45 -7.74 -11.62
C THR A 188 23.97 -7.98 -11.45
N GLY A 189 23.56 -9.13 -10.91
CA GLY A 189 22.18 -9.56 -10.83
C GLY A 189 21.65 -10.21 -12.12
N LEU A 190 20.42 -10.71 -12.03
CA LEU A 190 19.66 -11.29 -13.14
C LEU A 190 18.28 -10.65 -13.22
N ALA A 191 17.92 -10.05 -14.35
CA ALA A 191 16.65 -9.34 -14.50
C ALA A 191 15.42 -10.27 -14.40
N GLU A 192 15.56 -11.52 -14.84
CA GLU A 192 14.50 -12.54 -14.79
C GLU A 192 14.37 -13.22 -13.43
N ALA A 193 15.33 -12.99 -12.52
CA ALA A 193 15.27 -13.47 -11.15
C ALA A 193 14.59 -12.43 -10.24
N GLY A 194 13.91 -12.90 -9.20
CA GLY A 194 13.33 -12.01 -8.17
C GLY A 194 14.41 -11.29 -7.35
N SER A 195 14.04 -10.73 -6.19
CA SER A 195 15.00 -10.00 -5.33
C SER A 195 16.14 -10.84 -4.74
N MET A 196 16.08 -12.17 -4.90
CA MET A 196 17.10 -13.12 -4.46
C MET A 196 17.47 -14.03 -5.63
N LEU A 197 18.74 -14.43 -5.70
CA LEU A 197 19.28 -15.40 -6.63
C LEU A 197 19.33 -16.78 -5.95
N TYR A 198 18.78 -17.81 -6.58
CA TYR A 198 18.75 -19.18 -6.08
C TYR A 198 19.63 -20.09 -6.94
N VAL A 199 20.07 -21.23 -6.42
CA VAL A 199 20.72 -22.27 -7.25
C VAL A 199 19.62 -23.11 -7.91
N ASP A 200 18.98 -22.50 -8.90
CA ASP A 200 17.82 -23.05 -9.58
C ASP A 200 18.05 -23.15 -11.10
N ARG A 201 16.98 -23.49 -11.83
CA ARG A 201 17.00 -23.56 -13.28
C ARG A 201 17.34 -22.21 -13.94
N VAL A 202 16.86 -21.09 -13.40
CA VAL A 202 17.06 -19.76 -13.98
C VAL A 202 18.54 -19.38 -13.88
N PHE A 203 19.12 -19.54 -12.69
CA PHE A 203 20.53 -19.26 -12.45
C PHE A 203 21.45 -20.20 -13.24
N ALA A 204 21.13 -21.50 -13.28
CA ALA A 204 21.88 -22.47 -14.08
C ALA A 204 21.82 -22.17 -15.59
N THR A 205 20.67 -21.73 -16.09
CA THR A 205 20.52 -21.33 -17.51
C THR A 205 21.38 -20.09 -17.81
N ALA A 206 21.32 -19.06 -16.95
CA ALA A 206 22.13 -17.86 -17.11
C ALA A 206 23.64 -18.13 -17.09
N LEU A 207 24.08 -19.14 -16.33
CA LEU A 207 25.47 -19.60 -16.31
C LEU A 207 25.84 -20.32 -17.61
N ARG A 208 24.99 -21.21 -18.12
CA ARG A 208 25.22 -21.95 -19.38
C ARG A 208 25.31 -21.03 -20.59
N ASP A 209 24.54 -19.94 -20.60
CA ASP A 209 24.60 -18.96 -21.69
C ASP A 209 25.94 -18.21 -21.73
N ARG A 210 26.66 -18.14 -20.60
CA ARG A 210 27.93 -17.41 -20.44
C ARG A 210 29.16 -18.32 -20.46
N ILE A 211 29.01 -19.57 -20.01
CA ILE A 211 30.10 -20.55 -19.93
C ILE A 211 30.07 -21.43 -21.18
N GLN A 212 31.00 -21.17 -22.09
CA GLN A 212 31.16 -21.98 -23.30
C GLN A 212 32.16 -23.13 -23.08
N GLY A 213 31.87 -24.29 -23.67
CA GLY A 213 32.75 -25.45 -23.72
C GLY A 213 32.82 -26.26 -22.42
N GLN A 214 31.85 -26.07 -21.51
CA GLN A 214 31.65 -26.82 -20.27
C GLN A 214 30.17 -26.96 -19.95
N VAL A 215 29.76 -28.12 -19.44
CA VAL A 215 28.38 -28.36 -19.00
C VAL A 215 28.25 -28.05 -17.52
N VAL A 216 27.68 -26.88 -17.24
CA VAL A 216 27.27 -26.50 -15.87
C VAL A 216 26.10 -27.39 -15.45
N GLY A 217 26.28 -28.14 -14.37
CA GLY A 217 25.23 -28.92 -13.73
C GLY A 217 24.63 -28.19 -12.54
N TRP A 218 23.37 -28.45 -12.24
CA TRP A 218 22.76 -28.08 -10.98
C TRP A 218 21.90 -29.23 -10.46
N ASN A 219 21.87 -29.41 -9.15
CA ASN A 219 21.01 -30.37 -8.47
C ASN A 219 20.46 -29.72 -7.20
N GLU A 220 19.18 -29.93 -6.94
CA GLU A 220 18.51 -29.43 -5.76
C GLU A 220 17.77 -30.59 -5.09
N TYR A 221 18.01 -30.74 -3.80
CA TYR A 221 17.30 -31.63 -2.91
C TYR A 221 16.77 -30.77 -1.75
N ASP A 222 15.48 -30.46 -1.76
CA ASP A 222 14.82 -29.77 -0.66
C ASP A 222 13.61 -30.58 -0.21
N ASN A 223 13.77 -31.30 0.90
CA ASN A 223 12.71 -32.06 1.54
C ASN A 223 12.32 -31.47 2.91
N ASP A 224 12.67 -30.22 3.17
CA ASP A 224 12.23 -29.51 4.36
C ASP A 224 11.11 -28.51 4.01
N PRO A 225 9.83 -28.94 4.05
CA PRO A 225 8.69 -28.08 3.73
C PRO A 225 8.47 -26.97 4.77
N PHE A 226 9.31 -26.88 5.80
CA PHE A 226 9.17 -25.95 6.92
C PHE A 226 10.32 -24.94 7.00
N ALA A 227 11.19 -24.90 5.99
CA ALA A 227 12.24 -23.90 5.90
C ALA A 227 11.68 -22.47 5.94
N LEU A 228 12.15 -21.68 6.91
CA LEU A 228 11.61 -20.35 7.25
C LEU A 228 12.10 -19.23 6.30
N GLU A 229 13.21 -19.43 5.61
CA GLU A 229 13.77 -18.53 4.61
C GLU A 229 14.08 -19.28 3.30
N GLY A 230 14.04 -18.55 2.18
CA GLY A 230 14.37 -19.10 0.87
C GLY A 230 15.83 -19.61 0.84
N PHE A 231 16.08 -20.69 0.12
CA PHE A 231 17.41 -21.27 -0.05
C PHE A 231 18.26 -20.50 -1.07
N TRP A 232 18.33 -19.18 -0.89
CA TRP A 232 18.97 -18.27 -1.83
C TRP A 232 20.50 -18.30 -1.68
N LEU A 233 21.22 -18.03 -2.77
CA LEU A 233 22.67 -17.89 -2.85
C LEU A 233 23.14 -16.46 -2.55
N ALA A 234 22.50 -15.46 -3.17
CA ALA A 234 22.76 -14.03 -2.89
C ALA A 234 21.50 -13.17 -3.11
N ARG A 235 21.54 -11.91 -2.66
CA ARG A 235 20.58 -10.87 -3.03
C ARG A 235 20.78 -10.46 -4.48
N ASN A 236 19.70 -10.15 -5.19
CA ASN A 236 19.75 -9.72 -6.58
C ASN A 236 19.84 -8.19 -6.68
N PRO A 237 20.99 -7.61 -7.06
CA PRO A 237 21.15 -6.16 -7.15
C PRO A 237 20.36 -5.52 -8.30
N CYS A 238 19.88 -6.29 -9.28
CA CYS A 238 19.03 -5.76 -10.36
C CYS A 238 17.64 -5.33 -9.90
N VAL A 239 17.19 -5.78 -8.71
CA VAL A 239 15.82 -5.55 -8.23
C VAL A 239 15.87 -4.71 -6.96
N THR A 240 15.86 -3.38 -7.11
CA THR A 240 15.68 -2.44 -6.00
C THR A 240 14.24 -2.50 -5.49
N SER A 241 14.01 -3.43 -4.57
CA SER A 241 13.05 -3.43 -3.46
C SER A 241 11.98 -2.30 -3.42
N VAL A 242 10.84 -2.49 -4.11
CA VAL A 242 9.45 -2.11 -3.68
C VAL A 242 8.40 -2.89 -4.53
N ALA A 243 8.70 -3.30 -5.76
CA ALA A 243 7.69 -3.67 -6.75
C ALA A 243 7.01 -5.06 -6.64
N ASP A 244 7.55 -6.01 -5.85
CA ASP A 244 7.09 -7.42 -5.88
C ASP A 244 6.20 -7.86 -4.70
N GLU A 245 5.89 -6.97 -3.76
CA GLU A 245 5.02 -7.34 -2.63
C GLU A 245 3.54 -7.24 -3.04
N ILE A 246 2.98 -8.38 -3.43
CA ILE A 246 1.59 -8.47 -3.91
C ILE A 246 0.55 -8.44 -2.76
N VAL A 247 1.00 -8.63 -1.51
CA VAL A 247 0.17 -8.57 -0.30
C VAL A 247 0.45 -7.29 0.48
N GLY A 248 -0.61 -6.57 0.83
CA GLY A 248 -0.56 -5.37 1.64
C GLY A 248 -0.36 -5.64 3.12
N PRO A 249 -0.15 -4.56 3.92
CA PRO A 249 0.13 -4.66 5.34
C PRO A 249 -0.98 -5.38 6.13
N LEU A 250 -2.24 -5.22 5.69
CA LEU A 250 -3.37 -5.86 6.34
C LEU A 250 -3.39 -7.38 6.07
N GLY A 251 -3.32 -7.78 4.81
CA GLY A 251 -3.28 -9.19 4.43
C GLY A 251 -2.13 -9.92 5.10
N ARG A 252 -0.95 -9.31 5.12
CA ARG A 252 0.25 -9.84 5.77
C ARG A 252 0.05 -10.04 7.27
N ARG A 253 -0.49 -9.06 7.98
CA ARG A 253 -0.76 -9.15 9.42
C ARG A 253 -1.76 -10.25 9.74
N LYS A 254 -2.90 -10.31 9.03
CA LYS A 254 -3.93 -11.34 9.24
C LYS A 254 -3.41 -12.75 8.96
N LEU A 255 -2.63 -12.89 7.89
CA LEU A 255 -2.00 -14.15 7.56
C LEU A 255 -0.96 -14.55 8.62
N ALA A 256 -0.16 -13.60 9.11
CA ALA A 256 0.84 -13.86 10.16
C ALA A 256 0.18 -14.31 11.47
N GLU A 257 -0.89 -13.64 11.89
CA GLU A 257 -1.70 -14.01 13.05
C GLU A 257 -2.26 -15.44 12.90
N ALA A 258 -2.86 -15.75 11.76
CA ALA A 258 -3.44 -17.08 11.51
C ALA A 258 -2.37 -18.18 11.45
N VAL A 259 -1.21 -17.92 10.85
CA VAL A 259 -0.09 -18.87 10.78
C VAL A 259 0.53 -19.10 12.16
N ALA A 260 0.69 -18.04 12.97
CA ALA A 260 1.21 -18.16 14.34
C ALA A 260 0.27 -18.99 15.24
N LEU A 261 -1.05 -18.84 15.08
CA LEU A 261 -2.04 -19.63 15.83
C LEU A 261 -2.19 -21.05 15.29
N TRP A 262 -1.96 -21.26 14.00
CA TRP A 262 -1.88 -22.60 13.41
C TRP A 262 -0.64 -23.34 13.90
N ARG A 263 0.51 -22.65 14.07
CA ARG A 263 1.79 -23.23 14.49
C ARG A 263 2.57 -22.25 15.38
N ASP A 264 2.86 -22.67 16.61
CA ASP A 264 3.59 -21.92 17.66
C ASP A 264 4.93 -21.27 17.23
N ARG A 265 5.48 -21.65 16.07
CA ARG A 265 6.73 -21.08 15.50
C ARG A 265 6.65 -20.77 14.00
N GLY A 266 5.46 -20.77 13.40
CA GLY A 266 5.31 -20.44 11.97
C GLY A 266 5.65 -18.97 11.71
N ARG A 267 6.67 -18.70 10.89
CA ARG A 267 6.95 -17.36 10.36
C ARG A 267 6.56 -17.31 8.88
N LEU A 268 5.94 -16.21 8.48
CA LEU A 268 5.73 -15.93 7.06
C LEU A 268 7.05 -15.49 6.42
N PRO A 269 7.24 -15.78 5.12
CA PRO A 269 8.35 -15.22 4.34
C PRO A 269 8.45 -13.70 4.51
N GLU A 270 9.68 -13.17 4.47
CA GLU A 270 9.91 -11.71 4.53
C GLU A 270 9.19 -10.96 3.40
N ARG A 271 8.88 -11.63 2.28
CA ARG A 271 8.06 -11.13 1.18
C ARG A 271 7.04 -12.17 0.74
N LEU A 272 5.77 -11.77 0.62
CA LEU A 272 4.71 -12.63 0.08
C LEU A 272 4.57 -12.36 -1.42
N THR A 273 5.27 -13.15 -2.23
CA THR A 273 5.11 -13.14 -3.69
C THR A 273 3.91 -14.01 -4.10
N GLN A 274 3.47 -13.88 -5.36
CA GLN A 274 2.41 -14.74 -5.89
C GLN A 274 2.77 -16.22 -5.85
N ALA A 275 4.02 -16.56 -6.21
CA ALA A 275 4.52 -17.93 -6.12
C ALA A 275 4.46 -18.46 -4.69
N ALA A 276 4.93 -17.67 -3.70
CA ALA A 276 4.90 -18.08 -2.29
C ALA A 276 3.47 -18.31 -1.76
N LEU A 277 2.49 -17.50 -2.20
CA LEU A 277 1.08 -17.74 -1.84
C LEU A 277 0.51 -18.99 -2.51
N ILE A 278 0.86 -19.28 -3.76
CA ILE A 278 0.42 -20.49 -4.48
C ILE A 278 1.01 -21.74 -3.81
N GLU A 279 2.31 -21.74 -3.50
CA GLU A 279 2.97 -22.84 -2.80
C GLU A 279 2.33 -23.11 -1.43
N LEU A 280 2.05 -22.06 -0.67
CA LEU A 280 1.35 -22.17 0.61
C LEU A 280 -0.08 -22.72 0.42
N HIS A 281 -0.79 -22.28 -0.63
CA HIS A 281 -2.13 -22.78 -0.95
C HIS A 281 -2.11 -24.28 -1.27
N ASP A 282 -1.19 -24.73 -2.13
CA ASP A 282 -1.07 -26.13 -2.55
C ASP A 282 -0.67 -27.03 -1.37
N PHE A 283 0.23 -26.56 -0.51
CA PHE A 283 0.59 -27.26 0.72
C PHE A 283 -0.62 -27.49 1.63
N LEU A 284 -1.46 -26.47 1.80
CA LEU A 284 -2.66 -26.53 2.64
C LEU A 284 -3.71 -27.50 2.08
N HIS A 285 -3.68 -27.82 0.78
CA HIS A 285 -4.60 -28.78 0.15
C HIS A 285 -4.06 -30.21 0.14
N THR A 286 -2.75 -30.41 0.13
CA THR A 286 -2.10 -31.71 -0.01
C THR A 286 -1.71 -32.38 1.32
N GLY A 287 -1.43 -31.62 2.38
CA GLY A 287 -0.94 -32.21 3.64
C GLY A 287 -2.02 -32.97 4.43
N HIS A 288 -1.76 -34.21 4.85
CA HIS A 288 -2.60 -34.91 5.84
C HIS A 288 -2.40 -34.31 7.24
N ALA A 289 -3.48 -33.92 7.91
CA ALA A 289 -3.43 -33.36 9.26
C ALA A 289 -3.63 -34.47 10.29
N GLU A 290 -2.57 -34.84 11.02
CA GLU A 290 -2.65 -35.81 12.12
C GLU A 290 -3.17 -35.19 13.44
N ASP A 291 -3.27 -33.85 13.54
CA ASP A 291 -3.72 -33.15 14.75
C ASP A 291 -5.07 -32.41 14.57
N GLU A 292 -6.10 -32.84 15.31
CA GLU A 292 -7.46 -32.29 15.27
C GLU A 292 -7.57 -30.84 15.80
N THR A 293 -6.73 -30.46 16.76
CA THR A 293 -6.73 -29.13 17.42
C THR A 293 -6.27 -28.00 16.50
N HIS A 294 -5.46 -28.29 15.49
CA HIS A 294 -4.92 -27.29 14.55
C HIS A 294 -5.75 -27.14 13.26
N ARG A 295 -6.82 -27.92 13.10
CA ARG A 295 -7.62 -27.98 11.87
C ARG A 295 -8.37 -26.67 11.57
N HIS A 296 -8.89 -25.99 12.59
CA HIS A 296 -9.59 -24.72 12.43
C HIS A 296 -8.65 -23.62 11.89
N TRP A 297 -7.47 -23.47 12.49
CA TRP A 297 -6.50 -22.48 12.07
C TRP A 297 -5.92 -22.78 10.70
N ARG A 298 -5.70 -24.07 10.36
CA ARG A 298 -5.33 -24.46 9.00
C ARG A 298 -6.38 -24.02 7.96
N PHE A 299 -7.66 -24.24 8.25
CA PHE A 299 -8.75 -23.79 7.38
C PHE A 299 -8.75 -22.26 7.24
N ARG A 300 -8.53 -21.55 8.35
CA ARG A 300 -8.43 -20.09 8.35
C ARG A 300 -7.26 -19.57 7.50
N VAL A 301 -6.09 -20.20 7.59
CA VAL A 301 -4.94 -19.87 6.72
C VAL A 301 -5.28 -20.14 5.25
N SER A 302 -5.91 -21.27 4.94
CA SER A 302 -6.33 -21.60 3.56
C SER A 302 -7.29 -20.56 2.98
N ASP A 303 -8.31 -20.18 3.75
CA ASP A 303 -9.29 -19.17 3.39
C ASP A 303 -8.65 -17.78 3.16
N LEU A 304 -7.71 -17.38 4.03
CA LEU A 304 -6.95 -16.14 3.88
C LEU A 304 -6.07 -16.15 2.62
N VAL A 305 -5.31 -17.22 2.38
CA VAL A 305 -4.45 -17.33 1.20
C VAL A 305 -5.27 -17.30 -0.08
N ALA A 306 -6.38 -18.04 -0.14
CA ALA A 306 -7.29 -18.02 -1.28
C ALA A 306 -7.86 -16.61 -1.54
N THR A 307 -8.25 -15.90 -0.47
CA THR A 307 -8.75 -14.53 -0.53
C THR A 307 -7.70 -13.56 -1.06
N LEU A 308 -6.46 -13.64 -0.58
CA LEU A 308 -5.35 -12.76 -1.01
C LEU A 308 -4.94 -13.00 -2.47
N LEU A 309 -4.88 -14.27 -2.90
CA LEU A 309 -4.65 -14.61 -4.31
C LEU A 309 -5.72 -14.03 -5.22
N GLU A 310 -6.99 -14.10 -4.80
CA GLU A 310 -8.09 -13.55 -5.58
C GLU A 310 -8.10 -12.01 -5.59
N CYS A 311 -7.74 -11.35 -4.48
CA CYS A 311 -7.52 -9.90 -4.47
C CYS A 311 -6.41 -9.48 -5.45
N THR A 312 -5.32 -10.25 -5.51
CA THR A 312 -4.21 -10.01 -6.45
C THR A 312 -4.68 -10.12 -7.90
N ARG A 313 -5.45 -11.17 -8.23
CA ARG A 313 -6.03 -11.36 -9.58
C ARG A 313 -6.97 -10.22 -9.96
N LEU A 314 -7.81 -9.78 -9.03
CA LEU A 314 -8.73 -8.67 -9.27
C LEU A 314 -7.99 -7.32 -9.42
N ALA A 315 -6.94 -7.08 -8.63
CA ALA A 315 -6.12 -5.89 -8.76
C ALA A 315 -5.44 -5.80 -10.14
N ASP A 316 -4.90 -6.91 -10.65
CA ASP A 316 -4.34 -6.99 -12.01
C ASP A 316 -5.42 -6.77 -13.08
N LEU A 317 -6.61 -7.39 -12.92
CA LEU A 317 -7.74 -7.17 -13.82
C LEU A 317 -8.13 -5.69 -13.90
N LEU A 318 -8.37 -5.04 -12.75
CA LEU A 318 -8.77 -3.63 -12.71
C LEU A 318 -7.66 -2.71 -13.22
N SER A 319 -6.41 -3.00 -12.91
CA SER A 319 -5.27 -2.22 -13.39
C SER A 319 -5.14 -2.30 -14.91
N ARG A 320 -5.42 -3.45 -15.52
CA ARG A 320 -5.40 -3.61 -16.99
C ARG A 320 -6.59 -2.94 -17.66
N THR A 321 -7.80 -3.18 -17.16
CA THR A 321 -9.04 -2.63 -17.72
C THR A 321 -9.10 -1.10 -17.59
N LEU A 322 -8.59 -0.54 -16.48
CA LEU A 322 -8.72 0.88 -16.14
C LEU A 322 -7.37 1.63 -16.11
N SER A 323 -6.35 1.10 -16.79
CA SER A 323 -4.94 1.57 -16.76
C SER A 323 -4.73 3.07 -17.02
N GLY A 324 -5.66 3.74 -17.72
CA GLY A 324 -5.59 5.16 -18.04
C GLY A 324 -6.37 6.09 -17.10
N VAL A 325 -7.18 5.56 -16.17
CA VAL A 325 -8.13 6.36 -15.37
C VAL A 325 -7.91 6.20 -13.87
N LEU A 326 -7.28 5.11 -13.42
CA LEU A 326 -7.04 4.89 -11.99
C LEU A 326 -6.02 5.88 -11.43
N THR A 327 -6.48 6.73 -10.53
CA THR A 327 -5.64 7.61 -9.70
C THR A 327 -5.82 7.27 -8.22
N GLY A 328 -4.85 7.63 -7.39
CA GLY A 328 -4.95 7.45 -5.94
C GLY A 328 -6.18 8.14 -5.34
N ASP A 329 -6.54 9.33 -5.84
CA ASP A 329 -7.70 10.09 -5.37
C ASP A 329 -9.04 9.46 -5.78
N LEU A 330 -9.09 8.90 -7.00
CA LEU A 330 -10.26 8.13 -7.44
C LEU A 330 -10.46 6.90 -6.55
N LEU A 331 -9.39 6.16 -6.26
CA LEU A 331 -9.45 4.96 -5.42
C LEU A 331 -9.88 5.28 -3.98
N ARG A 332 -9.35 6.37 -3.39
CA ARG A 332 -9.80 6.84 -2.08
C ARG A 332 -11.28 7.25 -2.10
N THR A 333 -11.74 7.90 -3.17
CA THR A 333 -13.15 8.28 -3.34
C THR A 333 -14.05 7.05 -3.47
N ALA A 334 -13.65 6.07 -4.27
CA ALA A 334 -14.36 4.80 -4.39
C ALA A 334 -14.41 4.04 -3.05
N GLY A 335 -13.30 4.00 -2.29
CA GLY A 335 -13.25 3.43 -0.95
C GLY A 335 -14.26 4.05 0.01
N ARG A 336 -14.39 5.38 0.00
CA ARG A 336 -15.39 6.12 0.80
C ARG A 336 -16.82 5.77 0.41
N GLN A 337 -17.12 5.75 -0.90
CA GLN A 337 -18.44 5.35 -1.39
C GLN A 337 -18.78 3.90 -1.00
N ALA A 338 -17.77 3.03 -0.95
CA ALA A 338 -17.87 1.66 -0.46
C ALA A 338 -17.88 1.55 1.08
N THR A 339 -17.89 2.66 1.81
CA THR A 339 -17.90 2.73 3.29
C THR A 339 -16.67 2.11 3.95
N LEU A 340 -15.51 2.17 3.29
CA LEU A 340 -14.23 1.74 3.83
C LEU A 340 -13.55 2.90 4.58
N PRO A 341 -12.81 2.64 5.67
CA PRO A 341 -12.11 3.68 6.42
C PRO A 341 -10.88 4.19 5.66
N LEU A 342 -10.40 5.39 6.00
CA LEU A 342 -9.31 6.05 5.28
C LEU A 342 -8.01 5.24 5.35
N GLU A 343 -7.74 4.62 6.50
CA GLU A 343 -6.54 3.80 6.74
C GLU A 343 -6.49 2.54 5.86
N ALA A 344 -7.59 2.21 5.18
CA ALA A 344 -7.63 1.12 4.20
C ALA A 344 -6.85 1.46 2.92
N ALA A 345 -6.69 2.74 2.56
CA ALA A 345 -5.91 3.16 1.40
C ALA A 345 -4.46 3.45 1.81
N GLY A 346 -3.61 2.42 1.78
CA GLY A 346 -2.18 2.54 2.08
C GLY A 346 -1.36 3.06 0.89
N THR A 347 -0.11 2.61 0.79
CA THR A 347 0.83 3.03 -0.26
C THR A 347 0.47 2.48 -1.64
N ALA A 348 -0.26 1.38 -1.71
CA ALA A 348 -0.78 0.80 -2.94
C ALA A 348 -2.32 0.74 -2.84
N PRO A 349 -3.02 1.86 -3.06
CA PRO A 349 -4.42 2.03 -2.66
C PRO A 349 -5.37 0.99 -3.26
N LEU A 350 -5.15 0.55 -4.49
CA LEU A 350 -6.00 -0.49 -5.11
C LEU A 350 -5.90 -1.82 -4.36
N ARG A 351 -4.67 -2.31 -4.14
CA ARG A 351 -4.41 -3.55 -3.39
C ARG A 351 -4.95 -3.44 -1.97
N ASP A 352 -4.61 -2.37 -1.28
CA ASP A 352 -4.91 -2.22 0.14
C ASP A 352 -6.43 -2.10 0.40
N LEU A 353 -7.17 -1.41 -0.49
CA LEU A 353 -8.64 -1.33 -0.41
C LEU A 353 -9.32 -2.68 -0.71
N LEU A 354 -8.83 -3.43 -1.70
CA LEU A 354 -9.35 -4.77 -2.02
C LEU A 354 -9.15 -5.73 -0.85
N GLU A 355 -7.96 -5.75 -0.24
CA GLU A 355 -7.69 -6.54 0.94
C GLU A 355 -8.59 -6.15 2.11
N TYR A 356 -8.76 -4.84 2.34
CA TYR A 356 -9.61 -4.37 3.43
C TYR A 356 -11.06 -4.83 3.24
N ALA A 357 -11.61 -4.64 2.04
CA ALA A 357 -12.98 -5.05 1.72
C ALA A 357 -13.19 -6.55 1.87
N ALA A 358 -12.23 -7.37 1.43
CA ALA A 358 -12.32 -8.82 1.51
C ALA A 358 -12.13 -9.36 2.94
N LEU A 359 -11.21 -8.77 3.72
CA LEU A 359 -10.82 -9.29 5.04
C LEU A 359 -11.65 -8.71 6.20
N HIS A 360 -12.35 -7.60 5.98
CA HIS A 360 -13.29 -7.00 6.92
C HIS A 360 -14.66 -6.78 6.26
N PRO A 361 -15.38 -7.86 5.90
CA PRO A 361 -16.70 -7.72 5.33
C PRO A 361 -17.66 -7.07 6.32
N ARG A 362 -18.64 -6.33 5.80
CA ARG A 362 -19.69 -5.73 6.62
C ARG A 362 -20.49 -6.82 7.36
N PRO A 363 -21.03 -6.53 8.56
CA PRO A 363 -21.88 -7.49 9.26
C PRO A 363 -23.03 -8.00 8.38
N GLY A 364 -23.16 -9.31 8.26
CA GLY A 364 -24.18 -9.94 7.41
C GLY A 364 -23.82 -10.06 5.92
N CYS A 365 -22.65 -9.55 5.50
CA CYS A 365 -22.15 -9.68 4.14
C CYS A 365 -21.00 -10.69 4.04
N GLY A 366 -20.88 -11.34 2.89
CA GLY A 366 -19.71 -12.13 2.52
C GLY A 366 -18.52 -11.24 2.10
N PRO A 367 -17.30 -11.79 2.04
CA PRO A 367 -16.09 -11.07 1.62
C PRO A 367 -16.28 -10.45 0.23
N TRP A 368 -16.77 -11.24 -0.73
CA TRP A 368 -16.94 -10.81 -2.12
C TRP A 368 -18.06 -9.80 -2.34
N GLN A 369 -19.05 -9.72 -1.45
CA GLN A 369 -20.10 -8.69 -1.52
C GLN A 369 -19.52 -7.31 -1.18
N SER A 370 -18.64 -7.25 -0.18
CA SER A 370 -17.95 -6.02 0.20
C SER A 370 -16.96 -5.58 -0.91
N VAL A 371 -16.26 -6.54 -1.52
CA VAL A 371 -15.42 -6.28 -2.69
C VAL A 371 -16.25 -5.82 -3.90
N ALA A 372 -17.36 -6.46 -4.22
CA ALA A 372 -18.23 -6.08 -5.34
C ALA A 372 -18.74 -4.64 -5.19
N ARG A 373 -19.05 -4.22 -3.96
CA ARG A 373 -19.45 -2.85 -3.67
C ARG A 373 -18.32 -1.84 -3.91
N LEU A 374 -17.08 -2.18 -3.54
CA LEU A 374 -15.89 -1.37 -3.88
C LEU A 374 -15.68 -1.29 -5.39
N VAL A 375 -15.79 -2.41 -6.10
CA VAL A 375 -15.65 -2.44 -7.56
C VAL A 375 -16.75 -1.61 -8.23
N ALA A 376 -17.99 -1.68 -7.75
CA ALA A 376 -19.09 -0.82 -8.22
C ALA A 376 -18.78 0.67 -8.01
N ALA A 377 -18.16 1.04 -6.89
CA ALA A 377 -17.74 2.43 -6.66
C ALA A 377 -16.65 2.86 -7.63
N VAL A 378 -15.64 2.02 -7.90
CA VAL A 378 -14.59 2.31 -8.89
C VAL A 378 -15.20 2.51 -10.28
N VAL A 379 -16.05 1.58 -10.73
CA VAL A 379 -16.73 1.68 -12.04
C VAL A 379 -17.57 2.95 -12.13
N HIS A 380 -18.34 3.27 -11.08
CA HIS A 380 -19.16 4.48 -11.03
C HIS A 380 -18.34 5.77 -11.14
N GLN A 381 -17.16 5.84 -10.51
CA GLN A 381 -16.28 7.00 -10.58
C GLN A 381 -15.60 7.16 -11.93
N THR A 382 -15.28 6.06 -12.61
CA THR A 382 -14.60 6.09 -13.92
C THR A 382 -15.54 6.34 -15.09
N GLU A 383 -16.87 6.34 -14.87
CA GLU A 383 -17.90 6.35 -15.93
C GLU A 383 -17.64 5.32 -17.05
N HIS A 384 -16.91 4.25 -16.72
CA HIS A 384 -16.48 3.22 -17.66
C HIS A 384 -17.63 2.30 -18.04
N ASP A 385 -17.54 1.73 -19.24
CA ASP A 385 -18.61 0.89 -19.78
C ASP A 385 -18.78 -0.37 -18.92
N ARG A 386 -20.04 -0.69 -18.62
CA ARG A 386 -20.43 -1.73 -17.65
C ARG A 386 -20.28 -3.15 -18.19
N GLU A 387 -19.92 -3.26 -19.46
CA GLU A 387 -19.96 -4.50 -20.24
C GLU A 387 -18.58 -5.16 -20.44
N ASP A 388 -17.56 -4.83 -19.63
CA ASP A 388 -16.29 -5.58 -19.67
C ASP A 388 -16.54 -7.06 -19.32
N GLU A 389 -16.33 -7.93 -20.31
CA GLU A 389 -16.60 -9.36 -20.23
C GLU A 389 -15.83 -10.04 -19.09
N ARG A 390 -14.60 -9.60 -18.79
CA ARG A 390 -13.76 -10.21 -17.74
C ARG A 390 -14.24 -9.80 -16.34
N LEU A 391 -14.69 -8.56 -16.18
CA LEU A 391 -15.31 -8.12 -14.94
C LEU A 391 -16.64 -8.87 -14.70
N LEU A 392 -17.45 -9.04 -15.75
CA LEU A 392 -18.70 -9.81 -15.66
C LEU A 392 -18.43 -11.27 -15.27
N GLU A 393 -17.40 -11.90 -15.86
CA GLU A 393 -16.99 -13.25 -15.51
C GLU A 393 -16.59 -13.36 -14.02
N TRP A 394 -15.86 -12.38 -13.50
CA TRP A 394 -15.50 -12.31 -12.08
C TRP A 394 -16.74 -12.20 -11.17
N LEU A 395 -17.69 -11.31 -11.52
CA LEU A 395 -18.94 -11.13 -10.75
C LEU A 395 -19.78 -12.41 -10.73
N LEU A 396 -19.86 -13.13 -11.85
CA LEU A 396 -20.57 -14.41 -11.97
C LEU A 396 -19.90 -15.52 -11.15
N ARG A 397 -18.57 -15.63 -11.22
CA ARG A 397 -17.78 -16.62 -10.49
C ARG A 397 -18.01 -16.53 -8.98
N HIS A 398 -18.10 -15.32 -8.44
CA HIS A 398 -18.31 -15.06 -7.01
C HIS A 398 -19.78 -14.88 -6.62
N ARG A 399 -20.72 -14.94 -7.57
CA ARG A 399 -22.17 -14.80 -7.36
C ARG A 399 -22.59 -13.47 -6.73
N VAL A 400 -21.93 -12.36 -7.12
CA VAL A 400 -22.13 -11.02 -6.56
C VAL A 400 -22.67 -10.00 -7.57
N VAL A 401 -23.23 -10.47 -8.69
CA VAL A 401 -23.81 -9.61 -9.75
C VAL A 401 -24.92 -8.71 -9.18
N THR A 402 -25.81 -9.25 -8.35
CA THR A 402 -26.90 -8.47 -7.75
C THR A 402 -26.38 -7.42 -6.79
N ASP A 403 -25.44 -7.78 -5.90
CA ASP A 403 -24.82 -6.85 -4.95
C ASP A 403 -24.10 -5.69 -5.67
N PHE A 404 -23.40 -5.99 -6.77
CA PHE A 404 -22.76 -4.99 -7.62
C PHE A 404 -23.77 -4.03 -8.27
N ASN A 405 -24.85 -4.56 -8.86
CA ASN A 405 -25.88 -3.76 -9.51
C ASN A 405 -26.67 -2.90 -8.51
N ASP A 406 -26.98 -3.44 -7.33
CA ASP A 406 -27.65 -2.71 -6.26
C ASP A 406 -26.77 -1.58 -5.75
N ALA A 407 -25.45 -1.83 -5.58
CA ALA A 407 -24.50 -0.78 -5.22
C ALA A 407 -24.42 0.32 -6.29
N LEU A 408 -24.34 -0.02 -7.59
CA LEU A 408 -24.36 0.97 -8.67
C LEU A 408 -25.64 1.80 -8.69
N LYS A 409 -26.80 1.17 -8.48
CA LYS A 409 -28.09 1.86 -8.39
C LYS A 409 -28.13 2.81 -7.21
N GLU A 410 -27.63 2.36 -6.06
CA GLU A 410 -27.51 3.18 -4.86
C GLU A 410 -26.58 4.39 -5.08
N TYR A 411 -25.42 4.20 -5.70
CA TYR A 411 -24.48 5.29 -6.00
C TYR A 411 -25.04 6.29 -7.00
N SER A 412 -25.74 5.81 -8.02
CA SER A 412 -26.42 6.68 -9.00
C SER A 412 -27.53 7.50 -8.34
N ALA A 413 -28.32 6.88 -7.46
CA ALA A 413 -29.37 7.58 -6.72
C ALA A 413 -28.79 8.62 -5.73
N ARG A 414 -27.65 8.32 -5.09
CA ARG A 414 -26.94 9.29 -4.25
C ARG A 414 -26.42 10.48 -5.08
N LYS A 415 -25.73 10.24 -6.20
CA LYS A 415 -25.26 11.30 -7.12
C LYS A 415 -26.40 12.21 -7.57
N GLN A 416 -27.58 11.64 -7.86
CA GLN A 416 -28.78 12.41 -8.21
C GLN A 416 -29.30 13.26 -7.05
N ARG A 417 -29.34 12.72 -5.82
CA ARG A 417 -29.72 13.49 -4.61
C ARG A 417 -28.72 14.61 -4.32
N ASP A 418 -27.43 14.37 -4.56
CA ASP A 418 -26.37 15.36 -4.35
C ASP A 418 -26.43 16.52 -5.37
N GLN A 419 -27.03 16.28 -6.54
CA GLN A 419 -27.23 17.30 -7.58
C GLN A 419 -28.41 18.25 -7.29
N VAL A 420 -29.38 17.84 -6.47
CA VAL A 420 -30.51 18.69 -6.07
C VAL A 420 -30.13 19.49 -4.83
N ARG A 421 -30.10 20.81 -4.95
CA ARG A 421 -29.82 21.72 -3.82
C ARG A 421 -30.80 22.88 -3.78
N LEU A 422 -31.17 23.28 -2.56
CA LEU A 422 -31.86 24.54 -2.31
C LEU A 422 -30.84 25.55 -1.80
N VAL A 423 -30.60 26.61 -2.57
CA VAL A 423 -29.82 27.76 -2.12
C VAL A 423 -30.75 28.77 -1.48
N ILE A 424 -30.43 29.19 -0.27
CA ILE A 424 -31.15 30.21 0.49
C ILE A 424 -30.17 31.36 0.73
N SER A 425 -30.44 32.54 0.17
CA SER A 425 -29.60 33.72 0.35
C SER A 425 -30.23 34.72 1.30
N LEU A 426 -29.41 35.18 2.25
CA LEU A 426 -29.68 36.27 3.18
C LEU A 426 -28.83 37.50 2.81
N ALA A 427 -28.43 37.67 1.54
CA ALA A 427 -27.62 38.81 1.09
C ALA A 427 -28.24 40.18 1.43
N GLY A 428 -29.57 40.28 1.53
CA GLY A 428 -30.28 41.50 1.94
C GLY A 428 -30.12 41.88 3.42
N ALA A 429 -29.30 41.16 4.19
CA ALA A 429 -29.00 41.45 5.58
C ALA A 429 -27.80 42.40 5.68
N TRP A 430 -28.04 43.71 5.81
CA TRP A 430 -26.96 44.71 5.84
C TRP A 430 -26.33 44.87 7.23
N THR A 431 -27.15 44.90 8.28
CA THR A 431 -26.71 45.11 9.68
C THR A 431 -27.32 44.13 10.66
N ASP A 432 -28.50 43.61 10.35
CA ASP A 432 -29.21 42.61 11.14
C ASP A 432 -29.92 41.63 10.20
N TRP A 433 -30.94 40.92 10.65
CA TRP A 433 -31.72 40.01 9.81
C TRP A 433 -32.37 40.71 8.60
N PRO A 434 -32.45 40.03 7.44
CA PRO A 434 -33.04 40.61 6.25
C PRO A 434 -34.58 40.67 6.34
N GLU A 435 -35.19 41.56 5.55
CA GLU A 435 -36.65 41.63 5.39
C GLU A 435 -37.18 40.55 4.43
N GLU A 436 -36.34 40.08 3.52
CA GLU A 436 -36.67 39.07 2.51
C GLU A 436 -35.53 38.06 2.36
N VAL A 437 -35.90 36.82 2.02
CA VAL A 437 -34.97 35.73 1.71
C VAL A 437 -35.21 35.27 0.29
N ASP A 438 -34.15 35.20 -0.51
CA ASP A 438 -34.21 34.65 -1.85
C ASP A 438 -33.88 33.15 -1.81
N ALA A 439 -34.64 32.34 -2.55
CA ALA A 439 -34.43 30.90 -2.65
C ALA A 439 -34.28 30.47 -4.11
N TRP A 440 -33.30 29.62 -4.38
CA TRP A 440 -33.10 28.98 -5.68
C TRP A 440 -33.09 27.47 -5.55
N LEU A 441 -33.92 26.78 -6.34
CA LEU A 441 -33.84 25.34 -6.52
C LEU A 441 -32.94 25.05 -7.73
N VAL A 442 -31.76 24.50 -7.48
CA VAL A 442 -30.76 24.17 -8.50
C VAL A 442 -30.81 22.67 -8.76
N ARG A 443 -30.97 22.30 -10.05
CA ARG A 443 -30.98 20.92 -10.55
C ARG A 443 -30.18 20.87 -11.84
N GLU A 444 -29.23 19.96 -11.94
CA GLU A 444 -28.50 19.71 -13.19
C GLU A 444 -29.15 18.57 -13.99
N PRO A 445 -29.35 18.70 -15.31
CA PRO A 445 -29.26 19.92 -16.12
C PRO A 445 -30.54 20.78 -16.03
N GLY A 446 -30.39 22.10 -15.86
CA GLY A 446 -31.55 23.02 -15.83
C GLY A 446 -31.22 24.43 -15.34
N LEU A 447 -32.09 25.39 -15.66
CA LEU A 447 -32.01 26.73 -15.08
C LEU A 447 -32.53 26.71 -13.64
N PRO A 448 -31.85 27.37 -12.68
CA PRO A 448 -32.35 27.49 -11.31
C PRO A 448 -33.73 28.16 -11.28
N GLN A 449 -34.68 27.56 -10.56
CA GLN A 449 -35.96 28.22 -10.27
C GLN A 449 -35.77 29.15 -9.08
N HIS A 450 -36.29 30.38 -9.16
CA HIS A 450 -36.12 31.41 -8.13
C HIS A 450 -37.46 31.83 -7.53
N HIS A 451 -37.49 32.02 -6.21
CA HIS A 451 -38.61 32.62 -5.51
C HIS A 451 -38.13 33.44 -4.31
N ARG A 452 -38.89 34.48 -3.95
CA ARG A 452 -38.57 35.35 -2.82
C ARG A 452 -39.63 35.27 -1.74
N PHE A 453 -39.19 35.19 -0.48
CA PHE A 453 -40.05 35.03 0.70
C PHE A 453 -39.84 36.19 1.68
N ARG A 454 -40.94 36.80 2.14
CA ARG A 454 -40.89 37.86 3.17
C ARG A 454 -40.70 37.28 4.58
N CYS A 455 -39.86 37.94 5.37
CA CYS A 455 -39.60 37.59 6.76
C CYS A 455 -40.59 38.28 7.71
N GLU A 456 -41.77 37.68 7.90
CA GLU A 456 -42.80 38.21 8.81
C GLU A 456 -43.02 37.31 10.04
N PRO A 457 -42.74 37.80 11.28
CA PRO A 457 -42.28 39.15 11.64
C PRO A 457 -40.78 39.37 11.35
N ALA A 458 -40.35 40.62 11.20
CA ALA A 458 -38.95 40.96 10.99
C ALA A 458 -38.04 40.38 12.10
N GLY A 459 -36.87 39.88 11.73
CA GLY A 459 -35.91 39.24 12.63
C GLY A 459 -35.74 37.73 12.42
N ARG A 460 -34.95 37.10 13.29
CA ARG A 460 -34.60 35.66 13.23
C ARG A 460 -35.81 34.73 13.04
N ALA A 461 -36.89 34.98 13.77
CA ALA A 461 -38.09 34.15 13.70
C ALA A 461 -38.80 34.23 12.35
N GLY A 462 -38.83 35.41 11.71
CA GLY A 462 -39.36 35.59 10.36
C GLY A 462 -38.51 34.89 9.32
N VAL A 463 -37.19 34.96 9.46
CA VAL A 463 -36.24 34.25 8.59
C VAL A 463 -36.42 32.74 8.69
N ALA A 464 -36.53 32.19 9.91
CA ALA A 464 -36.82 30.76 10.12
C ALA A 464 -38.14 30.34 9.45
N LYS A 465 -39.18 31.19 9.53
CA LYS A 465 -40.46 30.94 8.86
C LYS A 465 -40.33 31.00 7.33
N ALA A 466 -39.61 31.98 6.80
CA ALA A 466 -39.36 32.13 5.36
C ALA A 466 -38.56 30.94 4.81
N ILE A 467 -37.55 30.44 5.55
CA ILE A 467 -36.83 29.21 5.21
C ILE A 467 -37.78 28.01 5.17
N GLY A 468 -38.70 27.87 6.13
CA GLY A 468 -39.70 26.79 6.12
C GLY A 468 -40.65 26.86 4.93
N GLN A 469 -41.03 28.08 4.50
CA GLN A 469 -41.82 28.29 3.29
C GLN A 469 -41.02 27.94 2.02
N ALA A 470 -39.74 28.32 1.96
CA ALA A 470 -38.83 27.97 0.87
C ALA A 470 -38.65 26.45 0.73
N LEU A 471 -38.48 25.72 1.84
CA LEU A 471 -38.40 24.26 1.83
C LEU A 471 -39.70 23.62 1.32
N THR A 472 -40.86 24.14 1.75
CA THR A 472 -42.16 23.64 1.32
C THR A 472 -42.38 23.89 -0.17
N TRP A 473 -42.01 25.08 -0.66
CA TRP A 473 -42.05 25.45 -2.06
C TRP A 473 -41.14 24.55 -2.91
N ALA A 474 -39.88 24.38 -2.50
CA ALA A 474 -38.92 23.54 -3.21
C ALA A 474 -39.38 22.07 -3.25
N GLY A 475 -39.88 21.53 -2.14
CA GLY A 475 -40.44 20.18 -2.08
C GLY A 475 -41.65 19.98 -3.00
N GLY A 476 -42.48 21.02 -3.19
CA GLY A 476 -43.62 20.98 -4.12
C GLY A 476 -43.22 20.94 -5.60
N LEU A 477 -41.98 21.32 -5.93
CA LEU A 477 -41.44 21.31 -7.30
C LEU A 477 -40.68 20.02 -7.63
N LEU A 478 -40.37 19.20 -6.63
CA LEU A 478 -39.65 17.94 -6.81
C LEU A 478 -40.60 16.79 -7.12
N PRO A 479 -40.19 15.84 -8.00
CA PRO A 479 -40.92 14.58 -8.18
C PRO A 479 -41.03 13.82 -6.86
N ALA A 480 -42.08 13.01 -6.68
CA ALA A 480 -42.29 12.23 -5.45
C ALA A 480 -41.19 11.20 -5.13
N SER A 481 -40.27 10.94 -6.07
CA SER A 481 -39.11 10.05 -5.90
C SER A 481 -37.83 10.77 -5.45
N GLU A 482 -37.82 12.11 -5.42
CA GLU A 482 -36.66 12.93 -5.07
C GLU A 482 -36.90 13.63 -3.73
N ASP A 483 -35.92 13.52 -2.83
CA ASP A 483 -35.93 14.21 -1.54
C ASP A 483 -34.96 15.41 -1.60
N LEU A 484 -35.39 16.55 -1.06
CA LEU A 484 -34.49 17.70 -0.87
C LEU A 484 -33.58 17.45 0.33
N VAL A 485 -32.35 16.98 0.06
CA VAL A 485 -31.37 16.69 1.12
C VAL A 485 -30.45 17.87 1.37
N ASN A 486 -29.98 18.55 0.32
CA ASN A 486 -28.94 19.58 0.44
C ASN A 486 -29.51 21.00 0.47
N VAL A 487 -29.12 21.77 1.48
CA VAL A 487 -29.52 23.16 1.68
C VAL A 487 -28.27 24.02 1.87
N ASP A 488 -28.00 24.88 0.90
CA ASP A 488 -26.92 25.87 0.97
C ASP A 488 -27.50 27.16 1.59
N VAL A 489 -26.99 27.58 2.74
CA VAL A 489 -27.38 28.85 3.38
C VAL A 489 -26.29 29.88 3.16
N ALA A 490 -26.53 30.82 2.25
CA ALA A 490 -25.64 31.93 1.95
C ALA A 490 -25.97 33.14 2.83
N ALA A 491 -25.03 33.53 3.69
CA ALA A 491 -25.24 34.63 4.63
C ALA A 491 -24.01 35.57 4.68
N PRO A 492 -24.19 36.83 5.11
CA PRO A 492 -23.07 37.74 5.32
C PRO A 492 -22.24 37.35 6.54
N ALA A 493 -20.97 37.77 6.56
CA ALA A 493 -19.99 37.40 7.57
C ALA A 493 -20.46 37.66 9.02
N HIS A 494 -21.16 38.77 9.26
CA HIS A 494 -21.68 39.11 10.59
C HIS A 494 -22.78 38.15 11.09
N LEU A 495 -23.57 37.54 10.20
CA LEU A 495 -24.51 36.49 10.58
C LEU A 495 -23.78 35.16 10.77
N LEU A 496 -22.88 34.79 9.86
CA LEU A 496 -22.09 33.54 9.93
C LEU A 496 -21.28 33.43 11.23
N ALA A 497 -20.77 34.56 11.74
CA ALA A 497 -20.02 34.62 13.00
C ALA A 497 -20.84 34.20 14.24
N ARG A 498 -22.17 34.41 14.23
CA ARG A 498 -23.03 34.27 15.43
C ARG A 498 -24.22 33.32 15.27
N TRP A 499 -24.58 32.97 14.05
CA TRP A 499 -25.75 32.17 13.73
C TRP A 499 -25.36 30.77 13.25
N HIS A 500 -26.19 29.79 13.62
CA HIS A 500 -26.06 28.37 13.33
C HIS A 500 -27.31 27.92 12.56
N PRO A 501 -27.33 28.05 11.21
CA PRO A 501 -28.50 27.70 10.42
C PRO A 501 -28.96 26.25 10.65
N GLU A 502 -28.02 25.33 10.85
CA GLU A 502 -28.25 23.92 11.12
C GLU A 502 -29.02 23.66 12.43
N GLU A 503 -28.90 24.55 13.41
CA GLU A 503 -29.59 24.51 14.71
C GLU A 503 -30.86 25.38 14.73
N GLU A 504 -31.23 25.99 13.60
CA GLU A 504 -32.46 26.78 13.52
C GLU A 504 -33.69 25.85 13.49
N ARG A 505 -34.69 26.14 14.32
CA ARG A 505 -35.93 25.38 14.36
C ARG A 505 -36.85 25.81 13.23
N ILE A 506 -37.03 24.94 12.25
CA ILE A 506 -37.92 25.15 11.10
C ILE A 506 -39.16 24.28 11.29
N GLY A 507 -40.25 24.91 11.74
CA GLY A 507 -41.45 24.18 12.16
C GLY A 507 -41.20 23.31 13.40
N ARG A 508 -41.26 21.99 13.24
CA ARG A 508 -41.13 21.03 14.36
C ARG A 508 -39.70 20.56 14.59
N PHE A 509 -38.84 20.58 13.57
CA PHE A 509 -37.50 20.00 13.61
C PHE A 509 -36.43 21.08 13.42
N LEU A 510 -35.18 20.76 13.77
CA LEU A 510 -34.02 21.58 13.42
C LEU A 510 -33.70 21.38 11.94
N LEU A 511 -33.24 22.43 11.26
CA LEU A 511 -32.92 22.37 9.82
C LEU A 511 -31.89 21.25 9.53
N GLY A 512 -30.81 21.20 10.30
CA GLY A 512 -29.74 20.20 10.15
C GLY A 512 -30.17 18.77 10.53
N ALA A 513 -31.28 18.59 11.26
CA ALA A 513 -31.80 17.27 11.59
C ALA A 513 -32.39 16.56 10.37
N GLN A 514 -32.95 17.31 9.41
CA GLN A 514 -33.60 16.76 8.21
C GLN A 514 -32.78 16.97 6.94
N HIS A 515 -31.91 17.97 6.92
CA HIS A 515 -31.15 18.36 5.74
C HIS A 515 -29.65 18.41 6.02
N THR A 516 -28.85 18.24 4.98
CA THR A 516 -27.42 18.55 4.96
C THR A 516 -27.27 20.05 4.70
N VAL A 517 -26.92 20.80 5.74
CA VAL A 517 -26.81 22.27 5.68
C VAL A 517 -25.35 22.67 5.50
N VAL A 518 -25.05 23.40 4.43
CA VAL A 518 -23.73 23.97 4.16
C VAL A 518 -23.82 25.48 4.20
N THR A 519 -22.95 26.13 4.98
CA THR A 519 -22.95 27.59 5.05
C THR A 519 -21.99 28.19 4.00
N ARG A 520 -22.50 29.20 3.29
CA ARG A 520 -21.79 29.91 2.23
C ARG A 520 -21.72 31.39 2.62
N TRP A 521 -20.68 32.09 2.17
CA TRP A 521 -20.66 33.55 2.20
C TRP A 521 -21.47 34.14 1.05
N SER A 522 -22.42 35.02 1.37
CA SER A 522 -23.30 35.66 0.37
C SER A 522 -22.58 36.68 -0.53
N GLY A 523 -21.44 37.23 -0.10
CA GLY A 523 -20.76 38.29 -0.86
C GLY A 523 -20.29 37.89 -2.26
N ARG A 524 -20.14 36.57 -2.52
CA ARG A 524 -19.84 36.03 -3.87
C ARG A 524 -21.00 36.18 -4.87
N MET A 525 -22.20 36.50 -4.39
CA MET A 525 -23.39 36.76 -5.20
C MET A 525 -23.65 38.24 -5.43
N ASP A 526 -22.89 39.14 -4.78
CA ASP A 526 -23.10 40.58 -4.94
C ASP A 526 -22.65 41.04 -6.34
N PRO A 527 -23.26 42.08 -6.94
CA PRO A 527 -22.91 42.54 -8.29
C PRO A 527 -21.66 43.46 -8.34
N GLY A 528 -20.67 43.21 -7.47
CA GLY A 528 -19.44 44.02 -7.38
C GLY A 528 -18.43 43.71 -8.50
N GLU A 529 -17.69 44.73 -8.94
CA GLU A 529 -16.71 44.62 -10.05
C GLU A 529 -15.62 43.56 -9.79
N ASP A 530 -15.25 43.33 -8.52
CA ASP A 530 -14.15 42.43 -8.13
C ASP A 530 -14.61 40.96 -7.92
N ASN A 531 -15.91 40.66 -8.02
CA ASN A 531 -16.44 39.33 -7.66
C ASN A 531 -16.07 38.24 -8.66
N ALA A 532 -15.93 38.57 -9.94
CA ALA A 532 -15.41 37.64 -10.94
C ALA A 532 -13.99 37.19 -10.57
N GLU A 533 -13.12 38.14 -10.18
CA GLU A 533 -11.74 37.84 -9.78
C GLU A 533 -11.68 36.99 -8.50
N ILE A 534 -12.51 37.32 -7.51
CA ILE A 534 -12.66 36.57 -6.25
C ILE A 534 -13.10 35.12 -6.51
N ASN A 535 -14.03 34.89 -7.44
CA ASN A 535 -14.51 33.56 -7.77
C ASN A 535 -13.49 32.79 -8.63
N ASP A 536 -12.77 33.43 -9.54
CA ASP A 536 -11.71 32.79 -10.31
C ASP A 536 -10.47 32.45 -9.46
N ALA A 537 -10.11 33.29 -8.49
CA ALA A 537 -9.10 32.96 -7.49
C ALA A 537 -9.52 31.73 -6.66
N ALA A 538 -10.78 31.68 -6.21
CA ALA A 538 -11.32 30.53 -5.51
C ALA A 538 -11.29 29.24 -6.37
N ARG A 539 -11.66 29.31 -7.66
CA ARG A 539 -11.58 28.17 -8.60
C ARG A 539 -10.15 27.66 -8.74
N ARG A 540 -9.17 28.56 -8.82
CA ARG A 540 -7.73 28.20 -8.87
C ARG A 540 -7.28 27.48 -7.60
N ILE A 541 -7.70 27.93 -6.42
CA ILE A 541 -7.38 27.27 -5.15
C ILE A 541 -8.01 25.87 -5.10
N LEU A 542 -9.27 25.72 -5.50
CA LEU A 542 -9.96 24.42 -5.51
C LEU A 542 -9.42 23.44 -6.58
N GLY A 543 -8.92 23.95 -7.71
CA GLY A 543 -8.37 23.15 -8.80
C GLY A 543 -6.87 22.85 -8.69
N ALA A 544 -6.17 23.43 -7.72
CA ALA A 544 -4.75 23.18 -7.51
C ALA A 544 -4.52 21.72 -7.05
N PRO A 545 -3.63 20.96 -7.71
CA PRO A 545 -3.35 19.59 -7.29
C PRO A 545 -2.74 19.61 -5.88
N THR A 546 -3.40 18.96 -4.93
CA THR A 546 -2.83 18.72 -3.60
C THR A 546 -1.59 17.85 -3.76
N ALA A 547 -0.41 18.44 -3.60
CA ALA A 547 0.84 17.69 -3.58
C ALA A 547 0.78 16.66 -2.44
N SER A 548 1.26 15.44 -2.70
CA SER A 548 1.31 14.40 -1.66
C SER A 548 2.14 14.89 -0.49
N GLY A 549 1.51 15.11 0.66
CA GLY A 549 2.16 15.53 1.92
C GLY A 549 1.95 16.99 2.33
N THR A 550 1.32 17.86 1.51
CA THR A 550 0.94 19.21 1.96
C THR A 550 -0.32 19.18 2.83
N GLU A 551 -0.32 19.91 3.94
CA GLU A 551 -1.50 20.02 4.80
C GLU A 551 -2.67 20.67 4.03
N PRO A 552 -3.89 20.12 4.14
CA PRO A 552 -5.04 20.61 3.38
C PRO A 552 -5.55 21.98 3.85
N VAL A 553 -5.12 22.41 5.04
CA VAL A 553 -5.55 23.65 5.70
C VAL A 553 -4.32 24.41 6.17
N ASP A 554 -4.19 25.67 5.77
CA ASP A 554 -3.20 26.61 6.34
C ASP A 554 -3.77 27.25 7.61
N TRP A 555 -3.07 27.06 8.73
CA TRP A 555 -3.54 27.47 10.05
C TRP A 555 -3.00 28.84 10.44
N ILE A 556 -3.91 29.80 10.64
CA ILE A 556 -3.55 31.16 11.02
C ILE A 556 -3.26 31.22 12.52
N ALA A 557 -2.02 31.57 12.87
CA ALA A 557 -1.62 31.75 14.25
C ALA A 557 -2.30 32.99 14.89
N PRO A 558 -2.57 32.98 16.21
CA PRO A 558 -3.15 34.14 16.90
C PRO A 558 -2.37 35.44 16.69
N SER A 559 -1.03 35.39 16.65
CA SER A 559 -0.18 36.55 16.41
C SER A 559 -0.39 37.17 15.02
N THR A 560 -0.69 36.35 14.02
CA THR A 560 -0.93 36.80 12.64
C THR A 560 -2.28 37.53 12.54
N LEU A 561 -3.29 37.10 13.30
CA LEU A 561 -4.59 37.80 13.37
C LEU A 561 -4.48 39.19 14.03
N HIS A 562 -3.47 39.43 14.87
CA HIS A 562 -3.22 40.76 15.45
C HIS A 562 -2.61 41.73 14.41
N ASP A 563 -1.87 41.23 13.42
CA ASP A 563 -1.34 42.00 12.28
C ASP A 563 -2.24 41.87 11.04
N ARG A 564 -3.45 42.44 11.14
CA ARG A 564 -4.45 42.34 10.07
C ARG A 564 -3.98 42.90 8.74
N ALA A 565 -3.24 44.02 8.76
CA ALA A 565 -2.74 44.65 7.54
C ALA A 565 -1.68 43.78 6.84
N GLY A 566 -0.78 43.14 7.60
CA GLY A 566 0.17 42.19 7.05
C GLY A 566 -0.50 40.92 6.50
N LEU A 567 -1.56 40.44 7.15
CA LEU A 567 -2.33 39.30 6.66
C LEU A 567 -3.07 39.63 5.35
N GLU A 568 -3.72 40.80 5.27
CA GLU A 568 -4.41 41.27 4.05
C GLU A 568 -3.44 41.38 2.87
N ASP A 569 -2.28 42.01 3.08
CA ASP A 569 -1.23 42.13 2.06
C ASP A 569 -0.70 40.76 1.61
N LYS A 570 -0.54 39.80 2.54
CA LYS A 570 -0.16 38.41 2.20
C LYS A 570 -1.22 37.74 1.33
N LEU A 571 -2.50 37.90 1.67
CA LEU A 571 -3.62 37.31 0.94
C LEU A 571 -3.75 37.90 -0.47
N ALA A 572 -3.66 39.22 -0.59
CA ALA A 572 -3.72 39.93 -1.87
C ALA A 572 -2.60 39.52 -2.85
N ARG A 573 -1.42 39.14 -2.34
CA ARG A 573 -0.31 38.61 -3.15
C ARG A 573 -0.47 37.15 -3.56
N GLY A 574 -1.58 36.50 -3.23
CA GLY A 574 -1.81 35.08 -3.51
C GLY A 574 -1.03 34.15 -2.58
N GLY A 575 -0.70 34.59 -1.36
CA GLY A 575 -0.01 33.77 -0.35
C GLY A 575 -0.84 32.62 0.22
N CYS A 576 -2.03 32.36 -0.33
CA CYS A 576 -2.92 31.26 0.06
C CYS A 576 -3.06 30.27 -1.10
N ALA A 577 -2.67 29.02 -0.85
CA ALA A 577 -2.77 27.94 -1.85
C ALA A 577 -3.84 26.89 -1.51
N THR A 578 -4.42 26.93 -0.30
CA THR A 578 -5.32 25.89 0.23
C THR A 578 -6.45 26.52 1.07
N ALA A 579 -7.23 25.70 1.78
CA ALA A 579 -8.21 26.19 2.75
C ALA A 579 -7.52 26.86 3.95
N MET A 580 -8.22 27.76 4.65
CA MET A 580 -7.68 28.42 5.85
C MET A 580 -8.42 28.00 7.12
N GLY A 581 -7.67 27.86 8.20
CA GLY A 581 -8.19 27.50 9.51
C GLY A 581 -7.74 28.46 10.59
N VAL A 582 -8.63 28.79 11.52
CA VAL A 582 -8.29 29.41 12.80
C VAL A 582 -8.48 28.37 13.89
N ASP A 583 -7.44 28.09 14.68
CA ASP A 583 -7.43 27.02 15.69
C ASP A 583 -8.05 27.41 17.03
N HIS A 584 -8.52 28.65 17.16
CA HIS A 584 -9.17 29.22 18.33
C HIS A 584 -10.38 30.06 17.89
N HIS A 585 -11.24 30.46 18.82
CA HIS A 585 -12.36 31.36 18.54
C HIS A 585 -11.93 32.83 18.77
N PRO A 586 -11.75 33.65 17.72
CA PRO A 586 -11.38 35.05 17.88
C PRO A 586 -12.51 35.85 18.54
N GLY A 587 -12.16 36.83 19.39
CA GLY A 587 -13.15 37.73 20.01
C GLY A 587 -13.82 38.69 19.00
N ASP A 588 -13.20 38.83 17.83
CA ASP A 588 -13.51 39.68 16.68
C ASP A 588 -13.73 38.83 15.42
N LEU A 589 -14.35 37.66 15.58
CA LEU A 589 -14.56 36.68 14.51
C LEU A 589 -15.23 37.29 13.27
N ARG A 590 -16.15 38.26 13.45
CA ARG A 590 -16.80 38.95 12.33
C ARG A 590 -15.77 39.59 11.42
N GLU A 591 -14.89 40.41 11.96
CA GLU A 591 -13.87 41.14 11.21
C GLU A 591 -12.86 40.18 10.58
N VAL A 592 -12.54 39.07 11.26
CA VAL A 592 -11.69 38.00 10.71
C VAL A 592 -12.36 37.35 9.49
N LEU A 593 -13.65 37.03 9.55
CA LEU A 593 -14.37 36.45 8.42
C LEU A 593 -14.51 37.44 7.25
N GLU A 594 -14.78 38.71 7.52
CA GLU A 594 -14.82 39.77 6.49
C GLU A 594 -13.48 39.91 5.75
N LEU A 595 -12.34 39.69 6.44
CA LEU A 595 -11.01 39.69 5.85
C LEU A 595 -10.72 38.42 5.01
N LEU A 596 -11.09 37.22 5.49
CA LEU A 596 -10.66 35.95 4.88
C LEU A 596 -11.52 35.50 3.68
N LEU A 597 -12.84 35.66 3.76
CA LEU A 597 -13.80 35.10 2.80
C LEU A 597 -13.67 35.60 1.35
N PRO A 598 -13.20 36.85 1.09
CA PRO A 598 -12.90 37.30 -0.27
C PRO A 598 -11.74 36.51 -0.92
N TYR A 599 -10.74 36.10 -0.16
CA TYR A 599 -9.52 35.50 -0.70
C TYR A 599 -9.53 33.96 -0.72
N VAL A 600 -10.32 33.33 0.16
CA VAL A 600 -10.26 31.88 0.38
C VAL A 600 -11.63 31.23 0.26
N PRO A 601 -11.79 30.12 -0.48
CA PRO A 601 -13.08 29.45 -0.65
C PRO A 601 -13.54 28.68 0.59
N ILE A 602 -12.63 28.25 1.46
CA ILE A 602 -12.95 27.43 2.62
C ILE A 602 -12.27 28.02 3.85
N VAL A 603 -13.07 28.35 4.86
CA VAL A 603 -12.60 28.90 6.15
C VAL A 603 -13.18 28.06 7.28
N LEU A 604 -12.33 27.60 8.20
CA LEU A 604 -12.69 26.76 9.35
C LEU A 604 -12.33 27.44 10.68
N TRP A 605 -13.19 27.30 11.69
CA TRP A 605 -12.91 27.80 13.05
C TRP A 605 -13.72 27.03 14.11
N PRO A 606 -13.31 26.98 15.39
CA PRO A 606 -14.09 26.36 16.44
C PRO A 606 -15.28 27.23 16.88
N ARG A 607 -16.33 26.58 17.42
CA ARG A 607 -17.43 27.28 18.12
C ARG A 607 -16.92 28.03 19.36
N ALA A 608 -17.65 29.08 19.75
CA ALA A 608 -17.30 29.93 20.91
C ALA A 608 -17.26 29.17 22.25
N GLU A 609 -18.07 28.13 22.36
CA GLU A 609 -18.17 27.25 23.54
C GLU A 609 -16.96 26.31 23.66
N THR A 610 -16.27 26.07 22.56
CA THR A 610 -15.21 25.07 22.45
C THR A 610 -13.86 25.71 22.72
N ARG A 611 -13.12 25.13 23.66
CA ARG A 611 -11.74 25.54 23.99
C ARG A 611 -10.80 24.40 23.61
N PRO A 612 -10.35 24.32 22.36
CA PRO A 612 -9.43 23.28 21.95
C PRO A 612 -8.07 23.49 22.64
N ASP A 613 -7.59 22.45 23.32
CA ASP A 613 -6.25 22.44 23.90
C ASP A 613 -5.22 21.97 22.87
N GLY A 614 -4.17 22.77 22.63
CA GLY A 614 -3.05 22.40 21.77
C GLY A 614 -3.43 22.16 20.31
N ASN A 615 -2.85 21.12 19.69
CA ASN A 615 -3.03 20.81 18.27
C ASN A 615 -4.27 19.93 17.98
N HIS A 616 -5.08 19.58 18.98
CA HIS A 616 -6.18 18.63 18.82
C HIS A 616 -7.22 19.06 17.77
N PHE A 617 -7.51 20.36 17.65
CA PHE A 617 -8.40 20.88 16.61
C PHE A 617 -7.84 20.68 15.20
N ARG A 618 -6.54 20.96 15.04
CA ARG A 618 -5.84 20.78 13.77
C ARG A 618 -5.79 19.31 13.38
N ASP A 619 -5.51 18.44 14.34
CA ASP A 619 -5.44 17.00 14.13
C ASP A 619 -6.81 16.41 13.79
N LEU A 620 -7.88 16.84 14.46
CA LEU A 620 -9.25 16.44 14.15
C LEU A 620 -9.64 16.82 12.72
N VAL A 621 -9.42 18.09 12.33
CA VAL A 621 -9.70 18.55 10.97
C VAL A 621 -8.82 17.82 9.96
N ARG A 622 -7.53 17.59 10.24
CA ARG A 622 -6.64 16.83 9.34
C ARG A 622 -7.13 15.40 9.13
N GLN A 623 -7.54 14.72 10.20
CA GLN A 623 -8.09 13.36 10.13
C GLN A 623 -9.43 13.32 9.37
N GLN A 624 -10.28 14.33 9.56
CA GLN A 624 -11.63 14.37 9.01
C GLN A 624 -11.75 15.18 7.71
N TRP A 625 -10.68 15.77 7.18
CA TRP A 625 -10.73 16.69 6.03
C TRP A 625 -11.46 16.10 4.82
N HIS A 626 -11.21 14.82 4.55
CA HIS A 626 -11.81 14.07 3.45
C HIS A 626 -13.32 13.80 3.62
N THR A 627 -13.89 13.96 4.82
CA THR A 627 -15.33 13.81 5.03
C THR A 627 -16.06 15.13 4.84
N LEU A 628 -15.37 16.26 4.81
CA LEU A 628 -15.98 17.59 4.71
C LEU A 628 -16.38 17.91 3.26
N PRO A 629 -17.49 18.66 3.06
CA PRO A 629 -18.34 19.27 4.09
C PRO A 629 -19.41 18.33 4.68
N ASP A 630 -19.73 17.20 4.03
CA ASP A 630 -20.84 16.31 4.43
C ASP A 630 -20.72 15.76 5.86
N GLY A 631 -19.49 15.49 6.29
CA GLY A 631 -19.14 15.05 7.63
C GLY A 631 -19.58 16.04 8.71
N LEU A 632 -19.54 17.35 8.43
CA LEU A 632 -20.03 18.39 9.36
C LEU A 632 -21.53 18.24 9.58
N ALA A 633 -22.31 18.09 8.51
CA ALA A 633 -23.76 17.94 8.62
C ALA A 633 -24.16 16.71 9.44
N HIS A 634 -23.45 15.59 9.26
CA HIS A 634 -23.65 14.41 10.09
C HIS A 634 -23.27 14.65 11.55
N ALA A 635 -22.12 15.29 11.81
CA ALA A 635 -21.65 15.58 13.15
C ALA A 635 -22.58 16.55 13.92
N TYR A 636 -23.11 17.58 13.25
CA TYR A 636 -24.08 18.50 13.85
C TYR A 636 -25.36 17.78 14.29
N ARG A 637 -25.83 16.76 13.55
CA ARG A 637 -26.99 15.94 13.95
C ARG A 637 -26.72 15.17 15.24
N GLN A 638 -25.54 14.59 15.38
CA GLN A 638 -25.18 13.75 16.52
C GLN A 638 -24.89 14.54 17.80
N ARG A 639 -24.52 15.82 17.69
CA ARG A 639 -24.23 16.71 18.84
C ARG A 639 -25.43 16.93 19.77
N SER A 640 -26.65 16.61 19.34
CA SER A 640 -27.86 16.71 20.19
C SER A 640 -27.88 15.68 21.33
N GLU A 641 -27.03 14.64 21.28
CA GLU A 641 -26.80 13.73 22.40
C GLU A 641 -25.63 14.23 23.26
N PRO A 642 -25.74 14.26 24.59
CA PRO A 642 -24.64 14.69 25.45
C PRO A 642 -23.47 13.71 25.30
N HIS A 643 -22.42 14.13 24.59
CA HIS A 643 -21.15 13.40 24.52
C HIS A 643 -20.51 13.39 25.91
N GLN A 644 -20.76 12.35 26.70
CA GLN A 644 -20.22 12.23 28.06
C GLN A 644 -18.69 12.06 28.09
N ASP A 645 -18.04 11.74 26.96
CA ASP A 645 -16.61 11.37 26.91
C ASP A 645 -15.78 12.06 25.81
N CYS A 646 -16.27 13.11 25.13
CA CYS A 646 -15.51 13.78 24.06
C CYS A 646 -15.33 15.28 24.33
N ALA A 647 -14.08 15.72 24.51
CA ALA A 647 -13.74 17.13 24.74
C ALA A 647 -13.77 18.01 23.47
N LEU A 648 -13.69 17.40 22.29
CA LEU A 648 -13.72 18.08 20.99
C LEU A 648 -14.22 17.12 19.89
N CYS A 649 -15.32 17.44 19.22
CA CYS A 649 -15.84 16.64 18.11
C CYS A 649 -16.00 17.45 16.82
N LEU A 650 -16.25 16.76 15.70
CA LEU A 650 -16.43 17.41 14.40
C LEU A 650 -17.62 18.39 14.38
N GLY A 651 -18.61 18.21 15.27
CA GLY A 651 -19.74 19.12 15.42
C GLY A 651 -19.39 20.47 16.08
N ASP A 652 -18.18 20.59 16.64
CA ASP A 652 -17.66 21.84 17.20
C ASP A 652 -16.88 22.67 16.19
N VAL A 653 -16.63 22.12 14.99
CA VAL A 653 -16.02 22.84 13.86
C VAL A 653 -17.10 23.64 13.17
N ARG A 654 -16.84 24.92 12.89
CA ARG A 654 -17.62 25.77 11.98
C ARG A 654 -16.87 25.94 10.67
N ALA A 655 -17.63 26.07 9.60
CA ALA A 655 -17.08 26.20 8.26
C ALA A 655 -17.93 27.10 7.38
N VAL A 656 -17.29 28.01 6.65
CA VAL A 656 -17.78 28.46 5.34
C VAL A 656 -17.10 27.61 4.30
N TRP A 657 -17.88 27.01 3.40
CA TRP A 657 -17.36 26.07 2.42
C TRP A 657 -17.84 26.43 1.03
N HIS A 658 -16.97 26.81 0.12
CA HIS A 658 -17.29 27.03 -1.29
C HIS A 658 -16.69 25.92 -2.16
N ASP A 659 -17.54 25.20 -2.90
CA ASP A 659 -17.14 24.18 -3.87
C ASP A 659 -17.31 24.71 -5.30
N THR A 660 -16.85 23.93 -6.28
CA THR A 660 -16.92 24.31 -7.69
C THR A 660 -18.36 24.55 -8.15
N THR A 661 -19.31 23.73 -7.72
CA THR A 661 -20.71 23.91 -8.13
C THR A 661 -21.35 25.15 -7.52
N TRP A 662 -21.00 25.53 -6.29
CA TRP A 662 -21.38 26.82 -5.71
C TRP A 662 -20.82 27.98 -6.53
N LEU A 663 -19.55 27.91 -6.95
CA LEU A 663 -18.94 28.95 -7.77
C LEU A 663 -19.56 28.99 -9.17
N ASP A 664 -20.00 27.87 -9.73
CA ASP A 664 -20.76 27.83 -10.99
C ASP A 664 -22.16 28.45 -10.82
N PHE A 665 -22.82 28.20 -9.68
CA PHE A 665 -24.07 28.89 -9.32
C PHE A 665 -23.89 30.41 -9.17
N CYS A 666 -22.74 30.88 -8.68
CA CYS A 666 -22.46 32.31 -8.54
C CYS A 666 -22.13 33.00 -9.87
N ARG A 667 -21.72 32.27 -10.91
CA ARG A 667 -21.28 32.84 -12.20
C ARG A 667 -22.28 33.81 -12.85
N PRO A 668 -23.61 33.56 -12.87
CA PRO A 668 -24.57 34.51 -13.44
C PRO A 668 -24.66 35.86 -12.69
N PHE A 669 -24.19 35.93 -11.45
CA PHE A 669 -24.21 37.15 -10.64
C PHE A 669 -22.97 38.02 -10.86
N GLU A 670 -21.85 37.43 -11.32
CA GLU A 670 -20.57 38.11 -11.59
C GLU A 670 -20.71 39.22 -12.67
N ASN A 671 -21.61 39.05 -13.64
CA ASN A 671 -21.73 39.94 -14.81
C ASN A 671 -22.90 40.95 -14.72
N ARG A 672 -23.52 41.14 -13.55
CA ARG A 672 -24.74 41.97 -13.43
C ARG A 672 -24.52 43.48 -13.26
N THR A 673 -23.29 43.97 -13.38
CA THR A 673 -23.04 45.42 -13.39
C THR A 673 -23.22 45.95 -14.82
N VAL A 674 -24.20 46.84 -15.00
CA VAL A 674 -24.68 47.48 -16.25
C VAL A 674 -25.75 46.73 -17.06
N ALA A 675 -26.89 46.46 -16.42
CA ALA A 675 -28.17 46.77 -17.04
C ALA A 675 -29.17 47.07 -15.93
N ALA A 676 -29.68 48.31 -15.90
CA ALA A 676 -30.93 48.56 -15.21
C ALA A 676 -31.95 47.53 -15.71
N LEU A 677 -32.71 46.96 -14.78
CA LEU A 677 -33.94 46.26 -15.08
C LEU A 677 -34.78 47.17 -15.98
N GLU A 678 -34.87 46.86 -17.27
CA GLU A 678 -36.10 47.15 -17.99
C GLU A 678 -37.16 46.25 -17.34
N GLU A 679 -37.87 46.83 -16.38
CA GLU A 679 -39.30 46.58 -16.27
C GLU A 679 -39.90 46.73 -17.67
N GLU A 680 -40.29 45.63 -18.32
CA GLU A 680 -41.43 45.62 -19.23
C GLU A 680 -41.92 44.20 -19.54
N GLN A 681 -43.11 43.93 -18.97
CA GLN A 681 -44.18 42.97 -19.33
C GLN A 681 -44.16 41.54 -18.79
#